data_AF-A0A3P9KG25-F1
#
_entry.id   AF-A0A3P9KG25-F1
#
_cell.length_a   1.000
_cell.length_b   1.000
_cell.length_c   1.000
_cell.angle_alpha   90.00
_cell.angle_beta   90.00
_cell.angle_gamma   90.00
#
_symmetry.space_group_name_H-M   'P 1'
#
loop_
_entity.id
_entity.type
_entity.pdbx_description
1 polymer ?
#
loop_
_entity_poly.entity_id
_entity_poly.type
_entity_poly.pdbx_seq_one_letter_code
_entity_poly.pdbx_strand_id
1 'polypeptide(L)'
;WRRSHLPRTLNSSGSININRMPQMSITKLLILVMTECIPTTSGSVFTYKYVFTSIYLLVSVCTDGMEAKFCQHKLQFMLKKKFQCVFEGITKAGNPTLLNEIYTELYIAKGTGEINQEHEIRQIEAASRKADRAETSIRQENLFKPSAERQEPIRTVMTKGVAGIGKTVLTQKFTLDWAEGKAHQNLHFTFPFTFRELNVLREEKFSLVELVHHFFPEAKEAGICSFEDFQVLFIFDGLDECRLPLDFHKTLILNDPRKSTSVGDLLTNLIRGNLLPSACLWITTRPAAANQIPAECVDMVTEVRGFNDPQKEEYFRKRFRDEEQASRIISHIKTSRSLHIMCHIPVFCWITATVLEDLLKSKKKGDLPKSLTEMYIHFLVVQAKVQMVKYDGGAETDPHWSPESRKMMKSLGKLAFEQLQKGNLIFYESDLTDCGIDIRAASVYSGVFTQVFREERGLYQDKIFCFIHLSVQEFLAALHVHLTFITSGVNLIEKQKAKFPKLNQIRPTQFYQSAVTTALQSPNGHLDLFLRFLLGLSLQTNQSLLRGLLTQTGSSSQTNQETAKFIKEKISENLSAEKSINMFHCLNELNDGSLVKEIQQSLRSGRLSTDELSPAQWSALAFILLSSEEDLEVFDLKKYSGSEEALLRLLPVIKASRKSILRDCKLSERSCEALSSVLSSKSSSLRDLDLSNNDLQDSGVKLLSLAMRCPECQLETLSLSGCLITEEGCASLASALSSNPSHLRELDLSYNHPGEAVKLLNAGLKDPNWRLDSLRYGELYNRHLTIDTNTVNKKLKLSDSNKKVTYVEELHSYPDHSDRFYGWSQLLCRDGLTARCYWEVEWKGKVHVSVSSSGIKRRGDRGDCLFGLNSHSWSLSCSDDLGYSVWHDGKQTFSSSSTSSHRVAVYVDYPVGTLSFFRVSGHSLIPLHTFNATFTEPLYPGFGFSLLGSSVLLC
;
A
#
# COMPACT_ATOMS: atom_id res chain seq x y z
N TRP A 1 -28.02 -51.21 50.35
CA TRP A 1 -27.89 -52.69 50.37
C TRP A 1 -26.55 -53.06 49.74
N ARG A 2 -25.83 -54.06 50.26
CA ARG A 2 -24.50 -54.56 49.81
C ARG A 2 -23.29 -53.59 49.89
N ARG A 3 -22.09 -54.20 49.97
CA ARG A 3 -20.73 -53.61 50.01
C ARG A 3 -20.03 -53.82 48.65
N SER A 4 -18.76 -53.42 48.57
CA SER A 4 -17.75 -53.68 47.50
C SER A 4 -17.88 -52.80 46.25
N HIS A 5 -16.80 -52.35 45.59
CA HIS A 5 -15.35 -52.52 45.86
C HIS A 5 -14.61 -51.17 45.93
N LEU A 6 -13.44 -51.16 46.59
CA LEU A 6 -12.51 -50.03 46.60
C LEU A 6 -11.07 -50.60 46.59
N PRO A 7 -10.25 -50.35 45.55
CA PRO A 7 -8.86 -50.81 45.51
C PRO A 7 -7.98 -50.04 46.49
N ARG A 8 -7.12 -50.74 47.25
CA ARG A 8 -6.06 -50.12 48.05
C ARG A 8 -4.86 -49.79 47.15
N THR A 9 -4.52 -48.52 47.02
CA THR A 9 -3.17 -48.07 46.63
C THR A 9 -2.78 -46.85 47.46
N LEU A 10 -2.25 -47.09 48.66
CA LEU A 10 -1.41 -46.14 49.38
C LEU A 10 0.04 -46.44 49.00
N ASN A 11 0.82 -45.41 48.68
CA ASN A 11 2.28 -45.51 48.60
C ASN A 11 2.89 -44.20 49.13
N SER A 12 4.15 -44.26 49.56
CA SER A 12 4.73 -43.31 50.51
C SER A 12 5.29 -42.02 49.90
N SER A 13 4.41 -41.12 49.48
CA SER A 13 4.70 -39.68 49.37
C SER A 13 3.42 -38.86 49.61
N GLY A 14 3.52 -37.81 50.43
CA GLY A 14 2.36 -37.11 50.98
C GLY A 14 1.71 -36.11 50.03
N SER A 15 1.03 -36.58 48.98
CA SER A 15 0.27 -35.73 48.05
C SER A 15 -1.14 -36.27 47.78
N ILE A 16 -2.16 -35.47 48.11
CA ILE A 16 -3.56 -35.75 47.75
C ILE A 16 -3.79 -35.25 46.32
N ASN A 17 -4.08 -36.15 45.38
CA ASN A 17 -4.41 -35.77 44.01
C ASN A 17 -5.89 -35.37 43.92
N ILE A 18 -6.13 -34.06 43.87
CA ILE A 18 -7.48 -33.44 43.94
C ILE A 18 -8.37 -33.83 42.74
N ASN A 19 -7.78 -34.18 41.59
CA ASN A 19 -8.49 -34.36 40.31
C ASN A 19 -9.34 -35.65 40.20
N ARG A 20 -9.67 -36.33 41.31
CA ARG A 20 -10.50 -37.56 41.32
C ARG A 20 -11.51 -37.69 42.47
N MET A 21 -11.86 -36.61 43.17
CA MET A 21 -13.02 -36.64 44.09
C MET A 21 -14.33 -36.20 43.39
N PRO A 22 -15.46 -36.90 43.59
CA PRO A 22 -16.77 -36.42 43.17
C PRO A 22 -17.21 -35.22 44.02
N GLN A 23 -18.06 -34.35 43.48
CA GLN A 23 -18.51 -33.11 44.14
C GLN A 23 -19.19 -33.37 45.50
N MET A 24 -18.43 -33.20 46.59
CA MET A 24 -19.00 -32.89 47.91
C MET A 24 -19.23 -31.38 48.00
N SER A 25 -20.38 -30.94 48.52
CA SER A 25 -20.57 -29.52 48.81
C SER A 25 -19.59 -29.06 49.88
N ILE A 26 -19.18 -27.79 49.83
CA ILE A 26 -18.30 -27.17 50.83
C ILE A 26 -18.87 -27.33 52.25
N THR A 27 -20.21 -27.34 52.39
CA THR A 27 -20.92 -27.68 53.63
C THR A 27 -20.53 -29.05 54.19
N LYS A 28 -20.44 -30.09 53.35
CA LYS A 28 -20.04 -31.43 53.79
C LYS A 28 -18.55 -31.50 54.15
N LEU A 29 -17.70 -30.71 53.50
CA LEU A 29 -16.28 -30.64 53.83
C LEU A 29 -16.06 -29.95 55.20
N LEU A 30 -16.74 -28.82 55.42
CA LEU A 30 -16.78 -28.13 56.72
C LEU A 30 -17.32 -29.04 57.83
N ILE A 31 -18.41 -29.77 57.59
CA ILE A 31 -18.94 -30.74 58.55
C ILE A 31 -17.92 -31.84 58.85
N LEU A 32 -17.23 -32.39 57.84
CA LEU A 32 -16.21 -33.44 58.05
C LEU A 32 -15.10 -32.97 58.99
N VAL A 33 -14.50 -31.80 58.69
CA VAL A 33 -13.43 -31.19 59.50
C VAL A 33 -13.90 -30.85 60.92
N MET A 34 -15.16 -30.42 61.08
CA MET A 34 -15.77 -30.16 62.39
C MET A 34 -16.04 -31.45 63.18
N THR A 35 -16.35 -32.58 62.52
CA THR A 35 -16.64 -33.86 63.19
C THR A 35 -15.41 -34.71 63.51
N GLU A 36 -14.28 -34.53 62.82
CA GLU A 36 -13.02 -35.21 63.18
C GLU A 36 -12.31 -34.53 64.37
N CYS A 37 -12.69 -33.30 64.73
CA CYS A 37 -12.15 -32.55 65.88
C CYS A 37 -12.70 -32.99 67.26
N ILE A 38 -12.80 -34.29 67.52
CA ILE A 38 -13.16 -34.84 68.85
C ILE A 38 -11.89 -34.99 69.71
N PRO A 39 -11.84 -34.47 70.94
CA PRO A 39 -10.60 -34.37 71.70
C PRO A 39 -10.11 -35.71 72.26
N THR A 40 -8.93 -36.16 71.80
CA THR A 40 -8.10 -37.15 72.51
C THR A 40 -7.02 -36.43 73.33
N THR A 41 -6.76 -36.93 74.54
CA THR A 41 -6.03 -36.17 75.58
C THR A 41 -4.51 -36.25 75.45
N SER A 42 -3.91 -35.42 74.58
CA SER A 42 -2.60 -34.80 74.82
C SER A 42 -2.20 -33.76 73.77
N GLY A 43 -2.00 -32.51 74.21
CA GLY A 43 -1.07 -31.51 73.65
C GLY A 43 -1.00 -31.26 72.13
N SER A 44 -1.69 -30.21 71.64
CA SER A 44 -1.11 -29.26 70.66
C SER A 44 -2.02 -28.03 70.39
N VAL A 45 -1.79 -26.93 71.11
CA VAL A 45 -2.48 -25.63 70.84
C VAL A 45 -2.08 -25.05 69.47
N PHE A 46 -0.91 -25.42 68.94
CA PHE A 46 -0.44 -24.99 67.61
C PHE A 46 -1.34 -25.47 66.45
N THR A 47 -1.86 -26.69 66.52
CA THR A 47 -2.55 -27.35 65.41
C THR A 47 -3.87 -26.66 65.06
N TYR A 48 -4.66 -26.31 66.09
CA TYR A 48 -5.90 -25.55 65.92
C TYR A 48 -5.68 -24.17 65.28
N LYS A 49 -4.60 -23.47 65.64
CA LYS A 49 -4.29 -22.15 65.08
C LYS A 49 -3.99 -22.24 63.57
N TYR A 50 -3.21 -23.24 63.14
CA TYR A 50 -2.97 -23.49 61.73
C TYR A 50 -4.26 -23.84 60.97
N VAL A 51 -5.09 -24.75 61.49
CA VAL A 51 -6.35 -25.13 60.83
C VAL A 51 -7.29 -23.93 60.70
N PHE A 52 -7.45 -23.10 61.74
CA PHE A 52 -8.27 -21.89 61.65
C PHE A 52 -7.71 -20.87 60.66
N THR A 53 -6.39 -20.63 60.65
CA THR A 53 -5.78 -19.70 59.68
C THR A 53 -5.88 -20.23 58.24
N SER A 54 -5.71 -21.53 58.00
CA SER A 54 -5.88 -22.14 56.68
C SER A 54 -7.34 -22.12 56.20
N ILE A 55 -8.31 -22.35 57.09
CA ILE A 55 -9.74 -22.20 56.77
C ILE A 55 -10.08 -20.74 56.49
N TYR A 56 -9.55 -19.78 57.27
CA TYR A 56 -9.75 -18.36 57.03
C TYR A 56 -9.16 -17.91 55.69
N LEU A 57 -7.96 -18.38 55.34
CA LEU A 57 -7.36 -18.14 54.01
C LEU A 57 -8.21 -18.74 52.89
N LEU A 58 -8.66 -19.99 53.03
CA LEU A 58 -9.52 -20.65 52.04
C LEU A 58 -10.87 -19.93 51.88
N VAL A 59 -11.47 -19.46 52.97
CA VAL A 59 -12.72 -18.69 52.93
C VAL A 59 -12.49 -17.33 52.27
N SER A 60 -11.43 -16.58 52.64
CA SER A 60 -11.08 -15.30 51.99
C SER A 60 -10.87 -15.48 50.48
N VAL A 61 -9.98 -16.39 50.07
CA VAL A 61 -9.71 -16.65 48.65
C VAL A 61 -10.97 -17.11 47.89
N CYS A 62 -11.92 -17.78 48.56
CA CYS A 62 -13.22 -18.12 47.99
C CYS A 62 -14.23 -16.96 47.97
N THR A 63 -14.22 -16.01 48.92
CA THR A 63 -15.06 -14.81 48.87
C THR A 63 -14.53 -13.83 47.84
N ASP A 64 -13.23 -13.54 47.86
CA ASP A 64 -12.55 -12.63 46.92
C ASP A 64 -12.77 -13.12 45.47
N GLY A 65 -12.66 -14.43 45.24
CA GLY A 65 -12.94 -15.07 43.95
C GLY A 65 -14.42 -15.17 43.54
N MET A 66 -15.36 -14.96 44.46
CA MET A 66 -16.80 -14.82 44.15
C MET A 66 -17.18 -13.36 43.90
N GLU A 67 -16.68 -12.43 44.71
CA GLU A 67 -16.92 -10.99 44.59
C GLU A 67 -16.31 -10.43 43.31
N ALA A 68 -15.09 -10.85 42.94
CA ALA A 68 -14.48 -10.50 41.66
C ALA A 68 -15.32 -10.98 40.45
N LYS A 69 -15.92 -12.18 40.52
CA LYS A 69 -16.82 -12.69 39.45
C LYS A 69 -18.14 -11.94 39.39
N PHE A 70 -18.70 -11.58 40.54
CA PHE A 70 -19.90 -10.73 40.60
C PHE A 70 -19.61 -9.34 39.99
N CYS A 71 -18.47 -8.74 40.32
CA CYS A 71 -17.98 -7.51 39.69
C CYS A 71 -17.82 -7.68 38.17
N GLN A 72 -17.17 -8.76 37.72
CA GLN A 72 -16.94 -9.05 36.31
C GLN A 72 -18.26 -9.11 35.54
N HIS A 73 -19.24 -9.88 36.03
CA HIS A 73 -20.57 -9.97 35.42
C HIS A 73 -21.30 -8.61 35.39
N LYS A 74 -21.18 -7.79 36.45
CA LYS A 74 -21.80 -6.46 36.52
C LYS A 74 -21.16 -5.46 35.54
N LEU A 75 -19.83 -5.45 35.46
CA LEU A 75 -19.07 -4.64 34.51
C LEU A 75 -19.35 -5.08 33.07
N GLN A 76 -19.37 -6.38 32.79
CA GLN A 76 -19.76 -6.93 31.48
C GLN A 76 -21.18 -6.49 31.10
N PHE A 77 -22.17 -6.59 31.99
CA PHE A 77 -23.53 -6.10 31.73
C PHE A 77 -23.57 -4.60 31.41
N MET A 78 -22.82 -3.77 32.15
CA MET A 78 -22.76 -2.33 31.93
C MET A 78 -22.02 -1.93 30.64
N LEU A 79 -20.88 -2.56 30.33
CA LEU A 79 -20.14 -2.32 29.09
C LEU A 79 -20.91 -2.84 27.86
N LYS A 80 -21.60 -3.98 27.98
CA LYS A 80 -22.56 -4.44 26.98
C LYS A 80 -23.63 -3.37 26.75
N LYS A 81 -24.26 -2.85 27.81
CA LYS A 81 -25.26 -1.77 27.69
C LYS A 81 -24.68 -0.46 27.11
N LYS A 82 -23.40 -0.14 27.37
CA LYS A 82 -22.71 1.05 26.82
C LYS A 82 -22.40 0.92 25.32
N PHE A 83 -22.08 -0.29 24.83
CA PHE A 83 -21.53 -0.51 23.47
C PHE A 83 -22.35 -1.43 22.54
N GLN A 84 -23.44 -2.04 23.01
CA GLN A 84 -24.33 -2.90 22.20
C GLN A 84 -24.93 -2.14 20.99
N CYS A 85 -25.03 -0.81 21.08
CA CYS A 85 -25.66 0.05 20.08
C CYS A 85 -24.72 1.17 19.63
N VAL A 86 -24.71 1.48 18.33
CA VAL A 86 -24.05 2.67 17.78
C VAL A 86 -25.10 3.72 17.40
N PHE A 87 -24.82 4.97 17.71
CA PHE A 87 -25.63 6.11 17.26
C PHE A 87 -25.06 6.66 15.94
N GLU A 88 -25.64 6.24 14.81
CA GLU A 88 -25.38 6.79 13.46
C GLU A 88 -25.95 8.23 13.28
N GLY A 89 -25.98 9.06 14.33
CA GLY A 89 -26.56 10.40 14.31
C GLY A 89 -27.23 10.79 15.63
N ILE A 90 -28.32 11.56 15.53
CA ILE A 90 -28.97 12.27 16.65
C ILE A 90 -29.32 11.31 17.80
N THR A 91 -28.73 11.57 18.97
CA THR A 91 -28.98 10.80 20.19
C THR A 91 -30.41 10.96 20.69
N LYS A 92 -30.94 9.90 21.33
CA LYS A 92 -32.21 9.83 22.11
C LYS A 92 -33.55 9.66 21.38
N ALA A 93 -33.66 9.71 20.04
CA ALA A 93 -34.97 9.62 19.36
C ALA A 93 -35.05 8.69 18.12
N GLY A 94 -33.96 8.03 17.71
CA GLY A 94 -33.98 7.00 16.67
C GLY A 94 -33.93 5.58 17.26
N ASN A 95 -34.40 4.59 16.50
CA ASN A 95 -34.13 3.18 16.84
C ASN A 95 -32.60 2.96 16.86
N PRO A 96 -32.02 2.48 17.97
CA PRO A 96 -30.59 2.27 18.07
C PRO A 96 -30.15 1.09 17.21
N THR A 97 -29.15 1.29 16.35
CA THR A 97 -28.61 0.21 15.51
C THR A 97 -27.66 -0.65 16.33
N LEU A 98 -27.87 -1.97 16.35
CA LEU A 98 -27.00 -2.89 17.08
C LEU A 98 -25.61 -2.93 16.43
N LEU A 99 -24.56 -2.73 17.21
CA LEU A 99 -23.17 -2.75 16.73
C LEU A 99 -22.86 -4.07 15.98
N ASN A 100 -23.35 -5.19 16.50
CA ASN A 100 -23.17 -6.51 15.88
C ASN A 100 -23.89 -6.69 14.53
N GLU A 101 -24.89 -5.88 14.16
CA GLU A 101 -25.55 -5.95 12.84
C GLU A 101 -24.74 -5.20 11.76
N ILE A 102 -24.18 -4.04 12.09
CA ILE A 102 -23.48 -3.17 11.13
C ILE A 102 -21.96 -3.29 11.14
N TYR A 103 -21.36 -3.85 12.20
CA TYR A 103 -19.90 -3.96 12.31
C TYR A 103 -19.34 -4.84 11.19
N THR A 104 -18.47 -4.26 10.38
CA THR A 104 -17.64 -4.93 9.39
C THR A 104 -16.22 -4.98 9.96
N GLU A 105 -15.56 -6.13 9.86
CA GLU A 105 -14.21 -6.28 10.43
C GLU A 105 -13.22 -5.35 9.71
N LEU A 106 -12.37 -4.68 10.48
CA LEU A 106 -11.38 -3.75 9.96
C LEU A 106 -10.06 -4.48 9.71
N TYR A 107 -9.41 -4.22 8.57
CA TYR A 107 -8.10 -4.79 8.30
C TYR A 107 -7.02 -4.09 9.16
N ILE A 108 -6.29 -4.87 9.96
CA ILE A 108 -5.22 -4.42 10.85
C ILE A 108 -3.91 -5.12 10.47
N ALA A 109 -2.83 -4.36 10.32
CA ALA A 109 -1.49 -4.88 10.03
C ALA A 109 -0.48 -4.52 11.14
N LYS A 110 0.70 -5.16 11.11
CA LYS A 110 1.89 -4.74 11.88
C LYS A 110 2.33 -3.36 11.36
N GLY A 111 2.29 -2.34 12.21
CA GLY A 111 2.59 -0.96 11.82
C GLY A 111 4.08 -0.65 11.93
N THR A 112 4.57 0.33 11.15
CA THR A 112 5.96 0.80 11.28
C THR A 112 6.09 1.85 12.39
N GLY A 113 7.30 2.02 12.93
CA GLY A 113 7.57 2.99 13.99
C GLY A 113 7.41 4.45 13.54
N GLU A 114 7.61 4.73 12.25
CA GLU A 114 7.69 6.05 11.63
C GLU A 114 6.38 6.88 11.69
N ILE A 115 6.54 8.17 11.38
CA ILE A 115 5.48 9.19 11.38
C ILE A 115 5.29 9.66 9.94
N ASN A 116 4.18 9.31 9.28
CA ASN A 116 3.85 9.92 8.00
C ASN A 116 3.37 11.36 8.22
N GLN A 117 4.02 12.32 7.56
CA GLN A 117 3.71 13.77 7.62
C GLN A 117 2.75 14.23 6.52
N GLU A 118 2.38 13.36 5.58
CA GLU A 118 1.38 13.63 4.54
C GLU A 118 -0.02 13.88 5.14
N HIS A 119 -0.83 14.67 4.45
CA HIS A 119 -2.22 14.90 4.83
C HIS A 119 -3.08 13.64 4.72
N GLU A 120 -4.11 13.52 5.56
CA GLU A 120 -4.93 12.30 5.68
C GLU A 120 -5.46 11.80 4.32
N ILE A 121 -5.86 12.70 3.40
CA ILE A 121 -6.33 12.31 2.05
C ILE A 121 -5.28 11.54 1.23
N ARG A 122 -4.00 11.92 1.29
CA ARG A 122 -2.92 11.18 0.59
C ARG A 122 -2.65 9.84 1.25
N GLN A 123 -2.72 9.78 2.58
CA GLN A 123 -2.61 8.51 3.31
C GLN A 123 -3.74 7.56 2.93
N ILE A 124 -4.97 8.06 2.77
CA ILE A 124 -6.14 7.30 2.30
C ILE A 124 -5.94 6.79 0.87
N GLU A 125 -5.57 7.66 -0.06
CA GLU A 125 -5.28 7.30 -1.46
C GLU A 125 -4.11 6.32 -1.61
N ALA A 126 -3.12 6.37 -0.72
CA ALA A 126 -1.99 5.45 -0.68
C ALA A 126 -2.33 4.13 0.02
N ALA A 127 -3.21 4.12 1.02
CA ALA A 127 -3.65 2.92 1.73
C ALA A 127 -4.65 2.10 0.89
N SER A 128 -5.54 2.75 0.14
CA SER A 128 -6.47 2.05 -0.76
C SER A 128 -5.73 1.28 -1.87
N ARG A 129 -4.58 1.81 -2.34
CA ARG A 129 -3.64 1.14 -3.26
C ARG A 129 -2.79 0.03 -2.62
N LYS A 130 -2.97 -0.26 -1.33
CA LYS A 130 -2.22 -1.27 -0.55
C LYS A 130 -3.12 -2.34 0.09
N ALA A 131 -4.43 -2.31 -0.17
CA ALA A 131 -5.40 -3.12 0.58
C ALA A 131 -5.28 -4.63 0.35
N ASP A 132 -4.89 -5.08 -0.85
CA ASP A 132 -4.78 -6.50 -1.21
C ASP A 132 -3.38 -7.10 -0.98
N ARG A 133 -2.53 -6.43 -0.20
CA ARG A 133 -1.19 -6.92 0.13
C ARG A 133 -1.24 -8.20 0.96
N ALA A 134 -0.26 -9.07 0.71
CA ALA A 134 0.13 -10.16 1.61
C ALA A 134 0.84 -9.67 2.91
N GLU A 135 0.45 -8.50 3.45
CA GLU A 135 0.80 -8.10 4.81
C GLU A 135 0.11 -9.06 5.80
N THR A 136 0.80 -9.48 6.85
CA THR A 136 0.25 -10.43 7.83
C THR A 136 -0.83 -9.76 8.67
N SER A 137 -2.09 -9.97 8.28
CA SER A 137 -3.27 -9.41 8.97
C SER A 137 -3.34 -9.91 10.43
N ILE A 138 -3.42 -8.97 11.36
CA ILE A 138 -3.47 -9.23 12.80
C ILE A 138 -4.93 -9.21 13.24
N ARG A 139 -5.54 -10.38 13.38
CA ARG A 139 -6.86 -10.52 14.02
C ARG A 139 -6.84 -9.94 15.44
N GLN A 140 -7.97 -9.36 15.84
CA GLN A 140 -8.15 -8.74 17.17
C GLN A 140 -7.84 -9.72 18.31
N GLU A 141 -8.22 -11.00 18.13
CA GLU A 141 -7.90 -12.15 18.98
C GLU A 141 -6.40 -12.35 19.27
N ASN A 142 -5.51 -11.79 18.44
CA ASN A 142 -4.07 -12.01 18.46
C ASN A 142 -3.26 -10.77 18.88
N LEU A 143 -3.90 -9.62 19.15
CA LEU A 143 -3.21 -8.36 19.47
C LEU A 143 -2.24 -8.44 20.66
N PHE A 144 -2.48 -9.35 21.61
CA PHE A 144 -1.63 -9.56 22.80
C PHE A 144 -0.91 -10.93 22.81
N LYS A 145 -0.85 -11.62 21.66
CA LYS A 145 -0.13 -12.90 21.54
C LYS A 145 1.29 -12.66 21.01
N PRO A 146 2.33 -13.33 21.56
CA PRO A 146 3.68 -13.25 21.00
C PRO A 146 3.70 -13.65 19.52
N SER A 147 4.54 -12.99 18.71
CA SER A 147 4.75 -13.39 17.32
C SER A 147 5.73 -14.57 17.22
N ALA A 148 5.77 -15.24 16.07
CA ALA A 148 6.79 -16.29 15.82
C ALA A 148 8.25 -15.77 15.88
N GLU A 149 8.44 -14.44 15.89
CA GLU A 149 9.75 -13.76 15.92
C GLU A 149 10.17 -13.35 17.35
N ARG A 150 9.25 -13.35 18.33
CA ARG A 150 9.47 -12.82 19.68
C ARG A 150 8.86 -13.74 20.74
N GLN A 151 9.67 -14.22 21.69
CA GLN A 151 9.17 -14.99 22.85
C GLN A 151 8.74 -14.10 24.03
N GLU A 152 9.01 -12.80 23.97
CA GLU A 152 8.58 -11.82 24.98
C GLU A 152 7.06 -11.57 24.92
N PRO A 153 6.36 -11.46 26.06
CA PRO A 153 4.93 -11.16 26.09
C PRO A 153 4.66 -9.70 25.69
N ILE A 154 3.63 -9.47 24.87
CA ILE A 154 3.21 -8.13 24.45
C ILE A 154 2.37 -7.51 25.57
N ARG A 155 2.84 -6.41 26.17
CA ARG A 155 2.11 -5.65 27.20
C ARG A 155 1.40 -4.43 26.61
N THR A 156 2.11 -3.60 25.86
CA THR A 156 1.60 -2.34 25.29
C THR A 156 1.45 -2.43 23.78
N VAL A 157 0.21 -2.32 23.30
CA VAL A 157 -0.14 -2.24 21.87
C VAL A 157 -0.56 -0.82 21.52
N MET A 158 0.11 -0.20 20.53
CA MET A 158 -0.32 1.08 19.96
C MET A 158 -0.92 0.90 18.57
N THR A 159 -2.18 1.24 18.39
CA THR A 159 -2.89 1.18 17.11
C THR A 159 -2.98 2.56 16.45
N LYS A 160 -2.17 2.75 15.41
CA LYS A 160 -2.17 3.92 14.52
C LYS A 160 -3.32 3.82 13.49
N GLY A 161 -3.74 4.97 12.96
CA GLY A 161 -4.60 5.07 11.77
C GLY A 161 -5.20 6.46 11.60
N VAL A 162 -5.62 6.82 10.39
CA VAL A 162 -6.20 8.15 10.07
C VAL A 162 -7.50 8.45 10.84
N ALA A 163 -8.04 9.66 10.74
CA ALA A 163 -9.38 9.95 11.22
C ALA A 163 -10.45 9.11 10.50
N GLY A 164 -11.62 8.92 11.14
CA GLY A 164 -12.74 8.18 10.55
C GLY A 164 -12.53 6.67 10.35
N ILE A 165 -11.31 6.15 10.50
CA ILE A 165 -10.91 4.77 10.18
C ILE A 165 -11.54 3.68 11.07
N GLY A 166 -12.27 4.08 12.12
CA GLY A 166 -12.96 3.16 13.01
C GLY A 166 -12.19 2.73 14.27
N LYS A 167 -11.06 3.36 14.64
CA LYS A 167 -10.30 3.05 15.88
C LYS A 167 -11.18 2.94 17.14
N THR A 168 -12.06 3.91 17.34
CA THR A 168 -13.03 3.93 18.46
C THR A 168 -14.11 2.84 18.34
N VAL A 169 -14.54 2.51 17.12
CA VAL A 169 -15.54 1.44 16.89
C VAL A 169 -14.91 0.05 17.10
N LEU A 170 -13.62 -0.09 16.78
CA LEU A 170 -12.81 -1.27 17.01
C LEU A 170 -12.65 -1.57 18.51
N THR A 171 -12.28 -0.58 19.32
CA THR A 171 -12.15 -0.73 20.78
C THR A 171 -13.51 -0.98 21.45
N GLN A 172 -14.59 -0.34 20.97
CA GLN A 172 -15.96 -0.63 21.39
C GLN A 172 -16.41 -2.06 21.04
N LYS A 173 -16.10 -2.55 19.83
CA LYS A 173 -16.46 -3.92 19.39
C LYS A 173 -15.74 -4.99 20.21
N PHE A 174 -14.42 -4.85 20.39
CA PHE A 174 -13.63 -5.72 21.26
C PHE A 174 -14.24 -5.79 22.67
N THR A 175 -14.57 -4.63 23.24
CA THR A 175 -15.15 -4.56 24.58
C THR A 175 -16.53 -5.21 24.64
N LEU A 176 -17.36 -5.04 23.58
CA LEU A 176 -18.64 -5.72 23.46
C LEU A 176 -18.47 -7.24 23.37
N ASP A 177 -17.53 -7.77 22.58
CA ASP A 177 -17.33 -9.22 22.47
C ASP A 177 -16.78 -9.86 23.76
N TRP A 178 -15.95 -9.14 24.51
CA TRP A 178 -15.57 -9.54 25.88
C TRP A 178 -16.78 -9.53 26.83
N ALA A 179 -17.60 -8.47 26.77
CA ALA A 179 -18.80 -8.28 27.57
C ALA A 179 -19.97 -9.22 27.22
N GLU A 180 -19.97 -9.79 26.02
CA GLU A 180 -20.92 -10.82 25.58
C GLU A 180 -20.40 -12.25 25.75
N GLY A 181 -19.20 -12.45 26.32
CA GLY A 181 -18.61 -13.76 26.54
C GLY A 181 -18.09 -14.47 25.28
N LYS A 182 -17.99 -13.75 24.15
CA LYS A 182 -17.65 -14.31 22.83
C LYS A 182 -16.14 -14.49 22.64
N ALA A 183 -15.34 -13.57 23.17
CA ALA A 183 -13.90 -13.51 22.95
C ALA A 183 -13.15 -13.05 24.22
N HIS A 184 -11.82 -13.13 24.18
CA HIS A 184 -10.92 -12.56 25.22
C HIS A 184 -11.18 -13.00 26.66
N GLN A 185 -11.72 -14.21 26.88
CA GLN A 185 -12.06 -14.75 28.20
C GLN A 185 -10.83 -15.04 29.10
N ASN A 186 -9.63 -14.79 28.61
CA ASN A 186 -8.38 -14.73 29.39
C ASN A 186 -8.21 -13.40 30.17
N LEU A 187 -9.04 -12.38 29.90
CA LEU A 187 -9.04 -11.10 30.59
C LEU A 187 -10.11 -11.09 31.70
N HIS A 188 -9.68 -10.83 32.93
CA HIS A 188 -10.56 -10.74 34.10
C HIS A 188 -11.37 -9.44 34.09
N PHE A 189 -10.74 -8.32 33.72
CA PHE A 189 -11.37 -7.01 33.60
C PHE A 189 -10.87 -6.28 32.35
N THR A 190 -11.76 -5.52 31.71
CA THR A 190 -11.42 -4.58 30.62
C THR A 190 -11.97 -3.20 31.01
N PHE A 191 -11.09 -2.20 31.09
CA PHE A 191 -11.45 -0.82 31.44
C PHE A 191 -11.16 0.13 30.27
N PRO A 192 -12.19 0.51 29.48
CA PRO A 192 -12.04 1.42 28.35
C PRO A 192 -12.23 2.89 28.77
N PHE A 193 -11.18 3.68 28.59
CA PHE A 193 -11.15 5.13 28.76
C PHE A 193 -10.90 5.82 27.42
N THR A 194 -11.51 6.96 27.18
CA THR A 194 -11.05 7.90 26.15
C THR A 194 -10.08 8.92 26.76
N PHE A 195 -9.11 9.41 25.99
CA PHE A 195 -8.31 10.57 26.42
C PHE A 195 -9.17 11.82 26.60
N ARG A 196 -10.33 11.91 25.92
CA ARG A 196 -11.34 12.96 26.17
C ARG A 196 -11.88 12.92 27.60
N GLU A 197 -12.32 11.75 28.07
CA GLU A 197 -12.75 11.52 29.45
C GLU A 197 -11.61 11.79 30.45
N LEU A 198 -10.38 11.34 30.17
CA LEU A 198 -9.23 11.52 31.06
C LEU A 198 -8.72 12.98 31.14
N ASN A 199 -8.84 13.76 30.06
CA ASN A 199 -8.55 15.20 30.06
C ASN A 199 -9.43 15.99 31.04
N VAL A 200 -10.61 15.46 31.43
CA VAL A 200 -11.51 16.10 32.41
C VAL A 200 -10.90 16.07 33.82
N LEU A 201 -9.97 15.17 34.10
CA LEU A 201 -9.38 15.00 35.44
C LEU A 201 -7.96 15.59 35.57
N ARG A 202 -7.56 16.48 34.64
CA ARG A 202 -6.16 16.96 34.51
C ARG A 202 -5.59 17.68 35.74
N GLU A 203 -6.43 18.33 36.55
CA GLU A 203 -6.03 19.12 37.74
C GLU A 203 -6.32 18.39 39.05
N GLU A 204 -7.06 17.28 38.98
CA GLU A 204 -7.36 16.43 40.12
C GLU A 204 -6.25 15.41 40.37
N LYS A 205 -6.27 14.78 41.55
CA LYS A 205 -5.31 13.74 41.93
C LYS A 205 -6.02 12.47 42.34
N PHE A 206 -5.65 11.38 41.68
CA PHE A 206 -6.20 10.05 41.88
C PHE A 206 -5.06 9.07 42.16
N SER A 207 -5.34 8.03 42.94
CA SER A 207 -4.65 6.75 42.79
C SER A 207 -5.26 5.96 41.63
N LEU A 208 -4.59 4.92 41.14
CA LEU A 208 -5.11 4.13 40.02
C LEU A 208 -6.41 3.40 40.39
N VAL A 209 -6.54 2.95 41.64
CA VAL A 209 -7.78 2.34 42.15
C VAL A 209 -8.93 3.35 42.18
N GLU A 210 -8.68 4.56 42.70
CA GLU A 210 -9.70 5.63 42.73
C GLU A 210 -10.11 6.09 41.33
N LEU A 211 -9.18 6.14 40.37
CA LEU A 211 -9.46 6.48 38.98
C LEU A 211 -10.38 5.43 38.31
N VAL A 212 -10.12 4.15 38.53
CA VAL A 212 -11.02 3.08 38.05
C VAL A 212 -12.38 3.17 38.74
N HIS A 213 -12.41 3.36 40.06
CA HIS A 213 -13.67 3.50 40.83
C HIS A 213 -14.50 4.73 40.44
N HIS A 214 -13.88 5.79 39.90
CA HIS A 214 -14.59 6.99 39.43
C HIS A 214 -15.39 6.72 38.15
N PHE A 215 -14.80 6.03 37.16
CA PHE A 215 -15.46 5.71 35.89
C PHE A 215 -16.26 4.41 35.91
N PHE A 216 -15.92 3.48 36.82
CA PHE A 216 -16.52 2.15 36.96
C PHE A 216 -16.89 1.92 38.45
N PRO A 217 -17.95 2.59 38.95
CA PRO A 217 -18.38 2.47 40.35
C PRO A 217 -18.75 1.03 40.74
N GLU A 218 -19.06 0.16 39.77
CA GLU A 218 -19.28 -1.27 39.98
C GLU A 218 -18.07 -1.96 40.63
N ALA A 219 -16.84 -1.53 40.31
CA ALA A 219 -15.62 -2.06 40.91
C ALA A 219 -15.45 -1.63 42.38
N LYS A 220 -16.00 -0.46 42.74
CA LYS A 220 -16.05 0.03 44.13
C LYS A 220 -17.12 -0.68 44.94
N GLU A 221 -18.29 -0.88 44.35
CA GLU A 221 -19.43 -1.58 44.98
C GLU A 221 -19.13 -3.07 45.23
N ALA A 222 -18.26 -3.68 44.43
CA ALA A 222 -17.79 -5.05 44.60
C ALA A 222 -16.48 -5.16 45.42
N GLY A 223 -16.10 -4.13 46.17
CA GLY A 223 -15.01 -4.19 47.15
C GLY A 223 -13.59 -4.30 46.58
N ILE A 224 -13.38 -4.14 45.26
CA ILE A 224 -12.07 -4.39 44.64
C ILE A 224 -11.08 -3.28 45.00
N CYS A 225 -10.17 -3.58 45.93
CA CYS A 225 -9.13 -2.67 46.42
C CYS A 225 -7.74 -2.88 45.79
N SER A 226 -7.54 -3.91 44.98
CA SER A 226 -6.32 -4.14 44.18
C SER A 226 -6.64 -4.75 42.82
N PHE A 227 -5.77 -4.52 41.85
CA PHE A 227 -5.83 -5.08 40.50
C PHE A 227 -4.62 -5.96 40.15
N GLU A 228 -3.71 -6.19 41.10
CA GLU A 228 -2.41 -6.84 40.88
C GLU A 228 -2.55 -8.34 40.52
N ASP A 229 -3.47 -9.04 41.19
CA ASP A 229 -3.75 -10.47 40.98
C ASP A 229 -4.62 -10.78 39.73
N PHE A 230 -5.07 -9.76 39.00
CA PHE A 230 -6.01 -9.91 37.88
C PHE A 230 -5.35 -9.62 36.53
N GLN A 231 -5.70 -10.40 35.51
CA GLN A 231 -5.35 -10.05 34.13
C GLN A 231 -6.27 -8.92 33.64
N VAL A 232 -5.81 -7.68 33.79
CA VAL A 232 -6.53 -6.46 33.40
C VAL A 232 -6.06 -5.95 32.04
N LEU A 233 -7.00 -5.49 31.22
CA LEU A 233 -6.73 -4.69 30.02
C LEU A 233 -7.23 -3.25 30.24
N PHE A 234 -6.34 -2.27 30.09
CA PHE A 234 -6.69 -0.86 29.94
C PHE A 234 -6.72 -0.49 28.46
N ILE A 235 -7.81 0.12 28.01
CA ILE A 235 -7.91 0.67 26.64
C ILE A 235 -7.94 2.20 26.76
N PHE A 236 -7.06 2.89 26.03
CA PHE A 236 -6.93 4.34 26.00
C PHE A 236 -7.15 4.83 24.56
N ASP A 237 -8.36 5.26 24.25
CA ASP A 237 -8.76 5.67 22.91
C ASP A 237 -8.50 7.17 22.68
N GLY A 238 -7.86 7.53 21.55
CA GLY A 238 -7.68 8.92 21.11
C GLY A 238 -6.48 9.69 21.68
N LEU A 239 -5.27 9.12 21.70
CA LEU A 239 -4.04 9.81 22.13
C LEU A 239 -3.77 11.12 21.35
N ASP A 240 -4.23 11.23 20.10
CA ASP A 240 -4.20 12.47 19.32
C ASP A 240 -5.02 13.63 19.92
N GLU A 241 -5.78 13.37 20.98
CA GLU A 241 -6.63 14.32 21.70
C GLU A 241 -6.17 14.50 23.15
N CYS A 242 -5.09 13.83 23.56
CA CYS A 242 -4.49 13.97 24.90
C CYS A 242 -3.96 15.40 25.13
N ARG A 243 -4.26 15.94 26.32
CA ARG A 243 -3.76 17.24 26.82
C ARG A 243 -3.14 17.13 28.21
N LEU A 244 -2.97 15.90 28.71
CA LEU A 244 -2.31 15.61 29.98
C LEU A 244 -0.78 15.72 29.79
N PRO A 245 -0.03 16.25 30.79
CA PRO A 245 1.42 16.27 30.72
C PRO A 245 2.00 14.86 30.93
N LEU A 246 2.42 14.22 29.84
CA LEU A 246 3.07 12.91 29.85
C LEU A 246 4.61 13.09 29.72
N ASP A 247 5.32 13.26 30.83
CA ASP A 247 6.77 13.55 30.79
C ASP A 247 7.62 12.26 30.75
N PHE A 248 8.14 11.92 29.58
CA PHE A 248 9.12 10.84 29.37
C PHE A 248 10.67 11.45 29.44
N HIS A 249 10.62 11.47 30.85
CA HIS A 249 11.72 11.60 31.83
C HIS A 249 11.23 11.89 33.26
N LYS A 250 10.77 13.11 33.53
CA LYS A 250 10.75 13.74 34.87
C LYS A 250 9.70 13.19 35.82
N THR A 251 8.64 12.56 35.33
CA THR A 251 7.64 11.89 36.17
C THR A 251 8.31 10.90 37.12
N LEU A 252 8.04 11.08 38.42
CA LEU A 252 8.55 10.24 39.49
C LEU A 252 8.03 8.80 39.36
N ILE A 253 8.89 7.84 39.68
CA ILE A 253 8.53 6.41 39.68
C ILE A 253 7.46 6.15 40.75
N LEU A 254 6.34 5.57 40.32
CA LEU A 254 5.20 5.22 41.16
C LEU A 254 4.85 3.74 40.97
N ASN A 255 4.90 2.97 42.06
CA ASN A 255 4.67 1.53 42.04
C ASN A 255 3.44 1.08 42.85
N ASP A 256 2.94 1.90 43.80
CA ASP A 256 1.75 1.56 44.60
C ASP A 256 0.47 2.09 43.94
N PRO A 257 -0.48 1.23 43.51
CA PRO A 257 -1.69 1.64 42.81
C PRO A 257 -2.70 2.43 43.67
N ARG A 258 -2.46 2.55 44.98
CA ARG A 258 -3.30 3.27 45.95
C ARG A 258 -2.74 4.65 46.33
N LYS A 259 -1.54 5.01 45.85
CA LYS A 259 -0.94 6.33 46.12
C LYS A 259 -1.38 7.35 45.09
N SER A 260 -2.01 8.43 45.55
CA SER A 260 -2.60 9.47 44.69
C SER A 260 -1.55 10.42 44.08
N THR A 261 -1.70 10.73 42.78
CA THR A 261 -0.89 11.68 41.99
C THR A 261 -1.70 12.26 40.83
N SER A 262 -1.10 13.09 39.96
CA SER A 262 -1.78 13.61 38.76
C SER A 262 -2.15 12.49 37.79
N VAL A 263 -3.24 12.65 37.03
CA VAL A 263 -3.64 11.64 36.02
C VAL A 263 -2.57 11.48 34.91
N GLY A 264 -1.81 12.53 34.59
CA GLY A 264 -0.65 12.42 33.71
C GLY A 264 0.43 11.49 34.27
N ASP A 265 0.84 11.68 35.54
CA ASP A 265 1.85 10.83 36.18
C ASP A 265 1.38 9.39 36.39
N LEU A 266 0.08 9.15 36.65
CA LEU A 266 -0.52 7.81 36.67
C LEU A 266 -0.35 7.12 35.32
N LEU A 267 -0.78 7.77 34.23
CA LEU A 267 -0.71 7.20 32.88
C LEU A 267 0.74 6.98 32.45
N THR A 268 1.65 7.93 32.71
CA THR A 268 3.07 7.77 32.40
C THR A 268 3.69 6.58 33.17
N ASN A 269 3.38 6.37 34.45
CA ASN A 269 3.88 5.20 35.20
C ASN A 269 3.23 3.88 34.75
N LEU A 270 1.95 3.89 34.39
CA LEU A 270 1.24 2.73 33.84
C LEU A 270 1.81 2.33 32.48
N ILE A 271 2.07 3.30 31.60
CA ILE A 271 2.67 3.11 30.26
C ILE A 271 4.11 2.60 30.37
N ARG A 272 4.94 3.19 31.25
CA ARG A 272 6.31 2.69 31.53
C ARG A 272 6.35 1.30 32.18
N GLY A 273 5.21 0.78 32.68
CA GLY A 273 5.15 -0.51 33.36
C GLY A 273 5.56 -0.49 34.85
N ASN A 274 5.80 0.70 35.43
CA ASN A 274 6.07 0.85 36.87
C ASN A 274 4.83 0.51 37.72
N LEU A 275 3.65 0.86 37.19
CA LEU A 275 2.35 0.71 37.85
C LEU A 275 1.54 -0.38 37.13
N LEU A 276 1.03 -1.36 37.88
CA LEU A 276 0.46 -2.62 37.36
C LEU A 276 1.28 -3.23 36.19
N PRO A 277 2.47 -3.80 36.46
CA PRO A 277 3.30 -4.43 35.42
C PRO A 277 2.56 -5.53 34.64
N SER A 278 1.67 -6.28 35.32
CA SER A 278 0.87 -7.38 34.75
C SER A 278 -0.25 -6.94 33.79
N ALA A 279 -0.65 -5.66 33.81
CA ALA A 279 -1.78 -5.18 33.02
C ALA A 279 -1.40 -4.94 31.54
N CYS A 280 -2.24 -5.41 30.63
CA CYS A 280 -2.15 -5.12 29.20
C CYS A 280 -2.68 -3.71 28.91
N LEU A 281 -2.06 -3.00 27.96
CA LEU A 281 -2.47 -1.68 27.51
C LEU A 281 -2.76 -1.68 26.00
N TRP A 282 -3.89 -1.10 25.59
CA TRP A 282 -4.19 -0.80 24.19
C TRP A 282 -4.41 0.69 24.00
N ILE A 283 -3.57 1.34 23.20
CA ILE A 283 -3.61 2.79 22.97
C ILE A 283 -3.95 3.06 21.51
N THR A 284 -4.97 3.88 21.21
CA THR A 284 -5.30 4.26 19.82
C THR A 284 -4.88 5.70 19.53
N THR A 285 -4.41 5.97 18.30
CA THR A 285 -3.87 7.28 17.93
C THR A 285 -3.94 7.55 16.42
N ARG A 286 -3.89 8.83 16.01
CA ARG A 286 -3.40 9.20 14.67
C ARG A 286 -1.87 9.06 14.58
N PRO A 287 -1.30 8.77 13.38
CA PRO A 287 0.14 8.62 13.20
C PRO A 287 0.95 9.83 13.69
N ALA A 288 0.45 11.05 13.48
CA ALA A 288 1.10 12.31 13.86
C ALA A 288 1.25 12.54 15.37
N ALA A 289 0.50 11.82 16.21
CA ALA A 289 0.50 11.94 17.67
C ALA A 289 1.12 10.72 18.38
N ALA A 290 1.51 9.68 17.63
CA ALA A 290 2.12 8.48 18.19
C ALA A 290 3.43 8.75 18.95
N ASN A 291 4.12 9.84 18.62
CA ASN A 291 5.36 10.30 19.25
C ASN A 291 5.18 10.94 20.64
N GLN A 292 3.94 11.11 21.14
CA GLN A 292 3.71 11.49 22.54
C GLN A 292 4.15 10.41 23.55
N ILE A 293 4.33 9.17 23.08
CA ILE A 293 4.83 8.05 23.87
C ILE A 293 6.13 7.56 23.22
N PRO A 294 7.23 7.38 23.98
CA PRO A 294 8.48 6.81 23.47
C PRO A 294 8.29 5.41 22.89
N ALA A 295 8.98 5.09 21.79
CA ALA A 295 8.91 3.77 21.16
C ALA A 295 9.36 2.62 22.09
N GLU A 296 10.27 2.89 23.02
CA GLU A 296 10.71 2.00 24.10
C GLU A 296 9.59 1.59 25.09
N CYS A 297 8.45 2.31 25.12
CA CYS A 297 7.29 1.98 25.95
C CYS A 297 6.21 1.18 25.19
N VAL A 298 6.47 0.77 23.94
CA VAL A 298 5.47 0.17 23.04
C VAL A 298 6.00 -1.13 22.41
N ASP A 299 5.53 -2.27 22.90
CA ASP A 299 6.00 -3.60 22.45
C ASP A 299 5.60 -3.93 21.01
N MET A 300 4.41 -3.46 20.60
CA MET A 300 3.90 -3.61 19.24
C MET A 300 3.13 -2.38 18.76
N VAL A 301 3.51 -1.88 17.58
CA VAL A 301 2.70 -0.95 16.80
C VAL A 301 1.85 -1.75 15.80
N THR A 302 0.55 -1.46 15.76
CA THR A 302 -0.37 -1.92 14.70
C THR A 302 -0.97 -0.74 13.96
N GLU A 303 -1.50 -0.98 12.76
CA GLU A 303 -2.10 0.07 11.95
C GLU A 303 -3.43 -0.43 11.34
N VAL A 304 -4.51 0.34 11.53
CA VAL A 304 -5.79 0.07 10.87
C VAL A 304 -5.70 0.62 9.45
N ARG A 305 -5.77 -0.25 8.43
CA ARG A 305 -5.76 0.16 7.02
C ARG A 305 -7.11 0.72 6.58
N GLY A 306 -8.22 0.13 7.06
CA GLY A 306 -9.59 0.48 6.68
C GLY A 306 -10.36 -0.71 6.14
N PHE A 307 -11.29 -0.45 5.22
CA PHE A 307 -12.03 -1.47 4.46
C PHE A 307 -11.34 -1.77 3.12
N ASN A 308 -11.01 -3.02 2.87
CA ASN A 308 -10.73 -3.53 1.52
C ASN A 308 -12.03 -3.63 0.70
N ASP A 309 -11.93 -3.95 -0.60
CA ASP A 309 -13.09 -3.97 -1.50
C ASP A 309 -14.24 -4.89 -1.04
N PRO A 310 -13.98 -6.16 -0.63
CA PRO A 310 -14.99 -7.01 -0.01
C PRO A 310 -15.67 -6.36 1.22
N GLN A 311 -14.90 -5.74 2.12
CA GLN A 311 -15.43 -5.09 3.32
C GLN A 311 -16.29 -3.85 3.00
N LYS A 312 -15.95 -3.10 1.93
CA LYS A 312 -16.82 -2.00 1.45
C LYS A 312 -18.20 -2.52 1.08
N GLU A 313 -18.26 -3.60 0.28
CA GLU A 313 -19.53 -4.19 -0.11
C GLU A 313 -20.29 -4.80 1.08
N GLU A 314 -19.59 -5.47 1.99
CA GLU A 314 -20.15 -6.05 3.22
C GLU A 314 -20.84 -4.98 4.07
N TYR A 315 -20.21 -3.82 4.27
CA TYR A 315 -20.80 -2.69 4.98
C TYR A 315 -22.10 -2.22 4.30
N PHE A 316 -22.11 -2.05 2.98
CA PHE A 316 -23.32 -1.59 2.29
C PHE A 316 -24.44 -2.63 2.28
N ARG A 317 -24.15 -3.93 2.15
CA ARG A 317 -25.16 -5.00 2.29
C ARG A 317 -25.74 -5.07 3.72
N LYS A 318 -24.90 -4.91 4.75
CA LYS A 318 -25.38 -4.80 6.15
C LYS A 318 -26.25 -3.57 6.38
N ARG A 319 -25.89 -2.44 5.76
CA ARG A 319 -26.55 -1.14 5.97
C ARG A 319 -27.84 -0.93 5.15
N PHE A 320 -28.02 -1.71 4.08
CA PHE A 320 -29.21 -1.70 3.21
C PHE A 320 -29.81 -3.10 3.10
N ARG A 321 -30.90 -3.37 3.84
CA ARG A 321 -31.58 -4.67 3.90
C ARG A 321 -32.31 -5.09 2.61
N ASP A 322 -32.28 -4.25 1.57
CA ASP A 322 -32.83 -4.52 0.25
C ASP A 322 -31.66 -4.75 -0.73
N GLU A 323 -31.59 -5.93 -1.32
CA GLU A 323 -30.46 -6.35 -2.17
C GLU A 323 -30.40 -5.63 -3.52
N GLU A 324 -31.54 -5.16 -4.08
CA GLU A 324 -31.52 -4.33 -5.29
C GLU A 324 -30.95 -2.95 -4.96
N GLN A 325 -31.39 -2.35 -3.84
CA GLN A 325 -30.87 -1.09 -3.34
C GLN A 325 -29.38 -1.18 -3.01
N ALA A 326 -28.95 -2.21 -2.28
CA ALA A 326 -27.55 -2.44 -1.94
C ALA A 326 -26.69 -2.63 -3.20
N SER A 327 -27.11 -3.49 -4.13
CA SER A 327 -26.39 -3.74 -5.39
C SER A 327 -26.28 -2.49 -6.25
N ARG A 328 -27.34 -1.67 -6.33
CA ARG A 328 -27.32 -0.39 -7.05
C ARG A 328 -26.38 0.63 -6.40
N ILE A 329 -26.32 0.69 -5.07
CA ILE A 329 -25.41 1.55 -4.32
C ILE A 329 -23.95 1.13 -4.55
N ILE A 330 -23.64 -0.16 -4.39
CA ILE A 330 -22.30 -0.72 -4.60
C ILE A 330 -21.82 -0.46 -6.04
N SER A 331 -22.68 -0.71 -7.02
CA SER A 331 -22.41 -0.41 -8.43
C SER A 331 -22.11 1.08 -8.67
N HIS A 332 -22.95 1.99 -8.13
CA HIS A 332 -22.71 3.43 -8.24
C HIS A 332 -21.37 3.84 -7.64
N ILE A 333 -21.05 3.36 -6.43
CA ILE A 333 -19.77 3.67 -5.76
C ILE A 333 -18.58 3.16 -6.58
N LYS A 334 -18.63 1.95 -7.15
CA LYS A 334 -17.58 1.42 -8.03
C LYS A 334 -17.40 2.23 -9.32
N THR A 335 -18.45 2.85 -9.85
CA THR A 335 -18.33 3.72 -11.04
C THR A 335 -17.70 5.10 -10.77
N SER A 336 -17.65 5.58 -9.52
CA SER A 336 -16.96 6.82 -9.16
C SER A 336 -15.72 6.55 -8.31
N ARG A 337 -14.54 6.51 -8.95
CA ARG A 337 -13.26 6.19 -8.29
C ARG A 337 -12.96 7.08 -7.07
N SER A 338 -13.35 8.36 -7.09
CA SER A 338 -13.25 9.25 -5.92
C SER A 338 -14.09 8.76 -4.73
N LEU A 339 -15.34 8.35 -4.96
CA LEU A 339 -16.19 7.78 -3.90
C LEU A 339 -15.66 6.41 -3.45
N HIS A 340 -15.17 5.59 -4.38
CA HIS A 340 -14.64 4.27 -4.09
C HIS A 340 -13.38 4.29 -3.21
N ILE A 341 -12.46 5.21 -3.48
CA ILE A 341 -11.25 5.43 -2.67
C ILE A 341 -11.66 5.95 -1.28
N MET A 342 -12.57 6.93 -1.20
CA MET A 342 -13.03 7.44 0.09
C MET A 342 -13.74 6.36 0.91
N CYS A 343 -14.51 5.45 0.30
CA CYS A 343 -15.12 4.31 0.98
C CYS A 343 -14.11 3.29 1.55
N HIS A 344 -12.79 3.47 1.39
CA HIS A 344 -11.79 2.79 2.21
C HIS A 344 -11.94 3.12 3.72
N ILE A 345 -12.55 4.27 4.04
CA ILE A 345 -12.69 4.79 5.41
C ILE A 345 -14.16 4.68 5.86
N PRO A 346 -14.48 3.97 6.96
CA PRO A 346 -15.87 3.71 7.37
C PRO A 346 -16.75 4.96 7.53
N VAL A 347 -16.20 6.09 7.98
CA VAL A 347 -16.97 7.36 8.07
C VAL A 347 -17.49 7.83 6.71
N PHE A 348 -16.78 7.56 5.61
CA PHE A 348 -17.22 7.93 4.27
C PHE A 348 -18.23 6.93 3.69
N CYS A 349 -18.13 5.65 4.06
CA CYS A 349 -19.19 4.68 3.79
C CYS A 349 -20.51 5.12 4.45
N TRP A 350 -20.45 5.56 5.71
CA TRP A 350 -21.61 6.03 6.45
C TRP A 350 -22.19 7.36 5.92
N ILE A 351 -21.36 8.34 5.55
CA ILE A 351 -21.81 9.58 4.87
C ILE A 351 -22.49 9.23 3.54
N THR A 352 -21.88 8.34 2.74
CA THR A 352 -22.40 7.94 1.43
C THR A 352 -23.70 7.13 1.57
N ALA A 353 -23.80 6.22 2.54
CA ALA A 353 -25.04 5.53 2.87
C ALA A 353 -26.14 6.53 3.24
N THR A 354 -25.87 7.47 4.14
CA THR A 354 -26.83 8.48 4.59
C THR A 354 -27.38 9.33 3.44
N VAL A 355 -26.51 9.74 2.50
CA VAL A 355 -26.91 10.51 1.31
C VAL A 355 -27.72 9.68 0.33
N LEU A 356 -27.23 8.49 -0.03
CA LEU A 356 -27.90 7.64 -1.01
C LEU A 356 -29.24 7.11 -0.48
N GLU A 357 -29.39 6.93 0.83
CA GLU A 357 -30.65 6.55 1.47
C GLU A 357 -31.74 7.63 1.33
N ASP A 358 -31.43 8.92 1.52
CA ASP A 358 -32.37 10.03 1.29
C ASP A 358 -32.73 10.16 -0.19
N LEU A 359 -31.73 10.13 -1.08
CA LEU A 359 -31.95 10.30 -2.52
C LEU A 359 -32.82 9.18 -3.11
N LEU A 360 -32.59 7.93 -2.71
CA LEU A 360 -33.35 6.77 -3.19
C LEU A 360 -34.76 6.67 -2.60
N LYS A 361 -35.01 7.22 -1.40
CA LYS A 361 -36.38 7.38 -0.86
C LYS A 361 -37.17 8.49 -1.55
N SER A 362 -36.49 9.49 -2.11
CA SER A 362 -37.17 10.61 -2.77
C SER A 362 -37.86 10.18 -4.07
N LYS A 363 -39.13 10.58 -4.28
CA LYS A 363 -39.89 10.23 -5.49
C LYS A 363 -39.37 10.86 -6.79
N LYS A 364 -38.31 11.68 -6.73
CA LYS A 364 -37.65 12.24 -7.91
C LYS A 364 -36.56 11.28 -8.36
N LYS A 365 -36.68 10.73 -9.58
CA LYS A 365 -35.58 10.04 -10.27
C LYS A 365 -34.49 11.06 -10.67
N GLY A 366 -33.75 11.55 -9.69
CA GLY A 366 -32.51 12.28 -9.90
C GLY A 366 -31.35 11.32 -10.17
N ASP A 367 -30.31 11.83 -10.81
CA ASP A 367 -29.02 11.14 -10.87
C ASP A 367 -28.41 11.04 -9.47
N LEU A 368 -27.65 9.96 -9.22
CA LEU A 368 -26.88 9.81 -7.99
C LEU A 368 -25.59 10.66 -8.05
N PRO A 369 -25.04 11.13 -6.92
CA PRO A 369 -23.91 12.07 -6.89
C PRO A 369 -22.66 11.49 -7.55
N LYS A 370 -22.09 12.18 -8.53
CA LYS A 370 -20.99 11.68 -9.38
C LYS A 370 -19.63 12.13 -8.84
N SER A 371 -19.56 13.38 -8.37
CA SER A 371 -18.39 13.99 -7.75
C SER A 371 -18.42 13.92 -6.22
N LEU A 372 -17.27 14.10 -5.58
CA LEU A 372 -17.17 14.14 -4.12
C LEU A 372 -17.84 15.41 -3.56
N THR A 373 -17.77 16.53 -4.28
CA THR A 373 -18.44 17.79 -3.91
C THR A 373 -19.95 17.66 -3.97
N GLU A 374 -20.52 17.01 -5.00
CA GLU A 374 -21.96 16.70 -5.02
C GLU A 374 -22.39 15.88 -3.80
N MET A 375 -21.61 14.83 -3.44
CA MET A 375 -21.89 14.00 -2.27
C MET A 375 -21.94 14.82 -0.97
N TYR A 376 -21.01 15.74 -0.77
CA TYR A 376 -20.97 16.60 0.42
C TYR A 376 -22.04 17.70 0.42
N ILE A 377 -22.40 18.24 -0.75
CA ILE A 377 -23.55 19.15 -0.90
C ILE A 377 -24.84 18.43 -0.55
N HIS A 378 -25.06 17.21 -1.05
CA HIS A 378 -26.23 16.42 -0.70
C HIS A 378 -26.25 16.05 0.78
N PHE A 379 -25.11 15.68 1.38
CA PHE A 379 -25.00 15.46 2.82
C PHE A 379 -25.44 16.69 3.63
N LEU A 380 -25.02 17.89 3.21
CA LEU A 380 -25.40 19.15 3.85
C LEU A 380 -26.91 19.44 3.73
N VAL A 381 -27.49 19.19 2.56
CA VAL A 381 -28.93 19.33 2.30
C VAL A 381 -29.74 18.31 3.11
N VAL A 382 -29.25 17.07 3.29
CA VAL A 382 -29.87 16.08 4.18
C VAL A 382 -29.90 16.58 5.63
N GLN A 383 -28.81 17.17 6.15
CA GLN A 383 -28.83 17.74 7.50
C GLN A 383 -29.82 18.90 7.62
N ALA A 384 -29.87 19.79 6.61
CA ALA A 384 -30.78 20.93 6.63
C ALA A 384 -32.27 20.52 6.56
N LYS A 385 -32.61 19.48 5.79
CA LYS A 385 -33.94 18.81 5.85
C LYS A 385 -34.24 18.27 7.25
N VAL A 386 -33.29 17.54 7.85
CA VAL A 386 -33.46 16.90 9.16
C VAL A 386 -33.64 17.94 10.28
N GLN A 387 -32.97 19.10 10.20
CA GLN A 387 -33.29 20.26 11.03
C GLN A 387 -34.75 20.67 10.85
N MET A 388 -35.12 21.02 9.62
CA MET A 388 -36.39 21.66 9.30
C MET A 388 -37.61 20.84 9.75
N VAL A 389 -37.57 19.52 9.49
CA VAL A 389 -38.68 18.60 9.79
C VAL A 389 -38.77 18.25 11.29
N LYS A 390 -37.65 18.20 12.02
CA LYS A 390 -37.64 17.77 13.43
C LYS A 390 -37.66 18.90 14.46
N TYR A 391 -37.22 20.11 14.09
CA TYR A 391 -37.00 21.22 15.02
C TYR A 391 -37.70 22.51 14.59
N ASP A 392 -37.64 22.86 13.29
CA ASP A 392 -38.30 24.07 12.78
C ASP A 392 -39.82 23.84 12.53
N GLY A 393 -40.30 22.58 12.60
CA GLY A 393 -41.71 22.21 12.49
C GLY A 393 -42.29 22.18 11.07
N GLY A 394 -41.44 22.28 10.05
CA GLY A 394 -41.84 22.32 8.64
C GLY A 394 -42.19 20.95 8.05
N ALA A 395 -42.95 20.94 6.96
CA ALA A 395 -43.25 19.74 6.19
C ALA A 395 -42.09 19.37 5.25
N GLU A 396 -41.96 18.09 4.85
CA GLU A 396 -40.92 17.65 3.90
C GLU A 396 -40.95 18.37 2.53
N THR A 397 -42.05 19.05 2.22
CA THR A 397 -42.25 19.86 1.02
C THR A 397 -41.62 21.26 1.07
N ASP A 398 -41.26 21.74 2.26
CA ASP A 398 -40.86 23.13 2.48
C ASP A 398 -39.42 23.42 2.02
N PRO A 399 -39.05 24.70 1.80
CA PRO A 399 -37.69 25.05 1.40
C PRO A 399 -36.68 24.74 2.52
N HIS A 400 -35.83 23.73 2.28
CA HIS A 400 -34.81 23.18 3.20
C HIS A 400 -33.71 24.16 3.69
N TRP A 401 -33.92 25.47 3.57
CA TRP A 401 -33.01 26.53 4.02
C TRP A 401 -33.79 27.65 4.73
N SER A 402 -34.10 27.45 6.01
CA SER A 402 -34.55 28.53 6.92
C SER A 402 -33.53 29.69 6.98
N PRO A 403 -33.93 30.94 7.30
CA PRO A 403 -32.98 32.03 7.56
C PRO A 403 -31.91 31.67 8.60
N GLU A 404 -32.31 30.93 9.63
CA GLU A 404 -31.53 30.51 10.79
C GLU A 404 -30.46 29.48 10.39
N SER A 405 -30.87 28.40 9.71
CA SER A 405 -29.94 27.39 9.18
C SER A 405 -28.92 27.99 8.21
N ARG A 406 -29.32 28.96 7.38
CA ARG A 406 -28.39 29.68 6.48
C ARG A 406 -27.41 30.59 7.21
N LYS A 407 -27.84 31.27 8.27
CA LYS A 407 -26.92 32.04 9.15
C LYS A 407 -25.92 31.09 9.82
N MET A 408 -26.41 30.00 10.39
CA MET A 408 -25.59 28.99 11.04
C MET A 408 -24.56 28.37 10.08
N MET A 409 -24.98 27.99 8.87
CA MET A 409 -24.09 27.39 7.88
C MET A 409 -22.95 28.33 7.46
N LYS A 410 -23.22 29.64 7.35
CA LYS A 410 -22.18 30.65 7.08
C LYS A 410 -21.18 30.79 8.24
N SER A 411 -21.65 30.73 9.48
CA SER A 411 -20.78 30.78 10.67
C SER A 411 -19.98 29.49 10.89
N LEU A 412 -20.57 28.31 10.68
CA LEU A 412 -19.84 27.02 10.71
C LEU A 412 -18.76 26.96 9.62
N GLY A 413 -19.07 27.46 8.41
CA GLY A 413 -18.06 27.60 7.36
C GLY A 413 -16.93 28.57 7.71
N LYS A 414 -17.24 29.69 8.39
CA LYS A 414 -16.22 30.62 8.90
C LYS A 414 -15.30 29.92 9.91
N LEU A 415 -15.90 29.27 10.93
CA LEU A 415 -15.18 28.51 11.95
C LEU A 415 -14.30 27.42 11.32
N ALA A 416 -14.85 26.66 10.38
CA ALA A 416 -14.12 25.62 9.68
C ALA A 416 -12.88 26.16 8.95
N PHE A 417 -13.00 27.29 8.24
CA PHE A 417 -11.88 27.93 7.55
C PHE A 417 -10.82 28.47 8.50
N GLU A 418 -11.19 29.29 9.49
CA GLU A 418 -10.23 29.90 10.42
C GLU A 418 -9.50 28.85 11.27
N GLN A 419 -10.18 27.76 11.65
CA GLN A 419 -9.56 26.67 12.43
C GLN A 419 -8.73 25.71 11.56
N LEU A 420 -9.12 25.46 10.31
CA LEU A 420 -8.30 24.70 9.35
C LEU A 420 -6.95 25.40 9.13
N GLN A 421 -6.96 26.74 9.03
CA GLN A 421 -5.74 27.53 8.90
C GLN A 421 -4.86 27.57 10.16
N LYS A 422 -5.45 27.40 11.35
CA LYS A 422 -4.72 27.18 12.62
C LYS A 422 -4.18 25.75 12.76
N GLY A 423 -4.60 24.81 11.92
CA GLY A 423 -4.34 23.36 12.10
C GLY A 423 -5.20 22.72 13.20
N ASN A 424 -6.24 23.40 13.69
CA ASN A 424 -7.07 22.95 14.80
C ASN A 424 -8.19 22.01 14.34
N LEU A 425 -8.39 20.95 15.12
CA LEU A 425 -9.45 19.94 14.95
C LEU A 425 -10.51 19.97 16.07
N ILE A 426 -10.22 20.70 17.14
CA ILE A 426 -11.03 20.83 18.35
C ILE A 426 -11.08 22.32 18.71
N PHE A 427 -12.27 22.83 19.03
CA PHE A 427 -12.58 24.24 19.23
C PHE A 427 -13.22 24.45 20.61
N TYR A 428 -13.08 25.64 21.17
CA TYR A 428 -13.69 26.04 22.43
C TYR A 428 -14.75 27.13 22.23
N GLU A 429 -15.52 27.45 23.27
CA GLU A 429 -16.54 28.51 23.25
C GLU A 429 -16.00 29.86 22.72
N SER A 430 -14.74 30.20 23.02
CA SER A 430 -14.07 31.40 22.48
C SER A 430 -13.98 31.40 20.96
N ASP A 431 -13.54 30.29 20.35
CA ASP A 431 -13.43 30.14 18.89
C ASP A 431 -14.79 30.27 18.19
N LEU A 432 -15.84 29.80 18.86
CA LEU A 432 -17.22 29.94 18.40
C LEU A 432 -17.69 31.40 18.48
N THR A 433 -17.41 32.10 19.58
CA THR A 433 -17.77 33.53 19.72
C THR A 433 -17.04 34.43 18.72
N ASP A 434 -15.76 34.16 18.43
CA ASP A 434 -15.00 34.83 17.37
C ASP A 434 -15.65 34.62 15.99
N CYS A 435 -16.33 33.49 15.79
CA CYS A 435 -17.08 33.17 14.58
C CYS A 435 -18.54 33.68 14.58
N GLY A 436 -18.95 34.42 15.61
CA GLY A 436 -20.31 34.95 15.76
C GLY A 436 -21.36 33.88 16.08
N ILE A 437 -20.93 32.75 16.66
CA ILE A 437 -21.80 31.67 17.12
C ILE A 437 -22.03 31.83 18.63
N ASP A 438 -23.29 32.02 19.02
CA ASP A 438 -23.70 31.92 20.44
C ASP A 438 -23.61 30.46 20.92
N ILE A 439 -23.07 30.26 22.12
CA ILE A 439 -22.88 28.96 22.77
C ILE A 439 -24.20 28.21 22.98
N ARG A 440 -25.32 28.91 23.27
CA ARG A 440 -26.63 28.26 23.40
C ARG A 440 -27.13 27.76 22.05
N ALA A 441 -27.00 28.60 21.02
CA ALA A 441 -27.29 28.22 19.65
C ALA A 441 -26.40 27.04 19.20
N ALA A 442 -25.09 27.06 19.49
CA ALA A 442 -24.14 25.98 19.18
C ALA A 442 -24.56 24.63 19.76
N SER A 443 -25.07 24.61 20.98
CA SER A 443 -25.62 23.38 21.60
C SER A 443 -26.82 22.83 20.86
N VAL A 444 -27.79 23.69 20.54
CA VAL A 444 -28.97 23.30 19.75
C VAL A 444 -28.52 22.77 18.39
N TYR A 445 -27.63 23.49 17.72
CA TYR A 445 -27.13 23.09 16.40
C TYR A 445 -26.24 21.86 16.43
N SER A 446 -25.52 21.54 17.51
CA SER A 446 -24.88 20.23 17.60
C SER A 446 -25.90 19.10 17.79
N GLY A 447 -26.94 19.30 18.61
CA GLY A 447 -28.03 18.33 18.75
C GLY A 447 -28.77 18.06 17.43
N VAL A 448 -28.89 19.09 16.58
CA VAL A 448 -29.46 19.01 15.22
C VAL A 448 -28.47 18.37 14.23
N PHE A 449 -27.29 18.99 14.07
CA PHE A 449 -26.24 18.64 13.11
C PHE A 449 -25.21 17.66 13.72
N THR A 450 -25.62 16.71 14.57
CA THR A 450 -24.70 15.70 15.19
C THR A 450 -23.82 14.94 14.19
N GLN A 451 -24.29 14.84 12.94
CA GLN A 451 -23.61 14.21 11.82
C GLN A 451 -22.55 15.12 11.14
N VAL A 452 -22.46 16.39 11.52
CA VAL A 452 -21.47 17.38 11.03
C VAL A 452 -20.65 17.94 12.19
N PHE A 453 -21.29 18.32 13.29
CA PHE A 453 -20.72 19.12 14.39
C PHE A 453 -21.14 18.57 15.77
N ARG A 454 -20.18 18.30 16.64
CA ARG A 454 -20.40 17.67 17.97
C ARG A 454 -20.04 18.62 19.11
N GLU A 455 -20.94 18.74 20.09
CA GLU A 455 -20.71 19.28 21.44
C GLU A 455 -20.35 18.13 22.37
N GLU A 456 -19.25 18.26 23.09
CA GLU A 456 -18.86 17.37 24.17
C GLU A 456 -18.52 18.23 25.40
N ARG A 457 -18.95 17.79 26.59
CA ARG A 457 -18.85 18.61 27.81
C ARG A 457 -17.44 18.55 28.39
N GLY A 458 -16.81 19.71 28.48
CA GLY A 458 -15.53 19.93 29.15
C GLY A 458 -15.67 20.23 30.64
N LEU A 459 -14.53 20.61 31.21
CA LEU A 459 -14.21 20.50 32.63
C LEU A 459 -15.11 21.34 33.56
N TYR A 460 -15.44 22.58 33.18
CA TYR A 460 -16.20 23.52 34.01
C TYR A 460 -17.66 23.71 33.57
N GLN A 461 -18.21 22.72 32.84
CA GLN A 461 -19.36 22.82 31.92
C GLN A 461 -19.05 23.51 30.59
N ASP A 462 -17.86 24.11 30.43
CA ASP A 462 -17.33 24.64 29.16
C ASP A 462 -17.49 23.62 28.03
N LYS A 463 -18.04 24.05 26.90
CA LYS A 463 -18.30 23.14 25.78
C LYS A 463 -17.13 23.08 24.81
N ILE A 464 -16.74 21.85 24.52
CA ILE A 464 -15.75 21.51 23.51
C ILE A 464 -16.49 21.12 22.24
N PHE A 465 -16.03 21.60 21.09
CA PHE A 465 -16.65 21.33 19.80
C PHE A 465 -15.67 20.76 18.78
N CYS A 466 -16.15 19.89 17.90
CA CYS A 466 -15.39 19.40 16.74
C CYS A 466 -16.30 19.07 15.55
N PHE A 467 -15.73 19.01 14.35
CA PHE A 467 -16.42 18.41 13.20
C PHE A 467 -16.26 16.88 13.23
N ILE A 468 -17.23 16.15 12.69
CA ILE A 468 -17.21 14.68 12.72
C ILE A 468 -16.01 14.06 11.98
N HIS A 469 -15.44 14.81 11.02
CA HIS A 469 -14.26 14.44 10.25
C HIS A 469 -13.59 15.68 9.64
N LEU A 470 -12.27 15.64 9.43
CA LEU A 470 -11.49 16.76 8.87
C LEU A 470 -12.00 17.18 7.48
N SER A 471 -12.36 16.23 6.62
CA SER A 471 -12.95 16.53 5.30
C SER A 471 -14.26 17.33 5.36
N VAL A 472 -15.04 17.24 6.45
CA VAL A 472 -16.26 18.06 6.64
C VAL A 472 -15.87 19.49 7.00
N GLN A 473 -14.80 19.68 7.77
CA GLN A 473 -14.17 20.98 8.01
C GLN A 473 -13.59 21.56 6.72
N GLU A 474 -12.87 20.79 5.91
CA GLU A 474 -12.37 21.23 4.60
C GLU A 474 -13.48 21.63 3.62
N PHE A 475 -14.57 20.85 3.56
CA PHE A 475 -15.74 21.17 2.73
C PHE A 475 -16.42 22.48 3.18
N LEU A 476 -16.67 22.64 4.48
CA LEU A 476 -17.30 23.85 5.02
C LEU A 476 -16.39 25.08 4.87
N ALA A 477 -15.08 24.90 4.99
CA ALA A 477 -14.08 25.93 4.71
C ALA A 477 -14.10 26.35 3.23
N ALA A 478 -14.10 25.38 2.31
CA ALA A 478 -14.18 25.63 0.87
C ALA A 478 -15.51 26.34 0.49
N LEU A 479 -16.62 25.91 1.09
CA LEU A 479 -17.93 26.54 0.95
C LEU A 479 -17.92 28.00 1.45
N HIS A 480 -17.31 28.29 2.60
CA HIS A 480 -17.17 29.66 3.12
C HIS A 480 -16.30 30.54 2.23
N VAL A 481 -15.18 30.01 1.73
CA VAL A 481 -14.27 30.73 0.83
C VAL A 481 -14.93 31.02 -0.52
N HIS A 482 -15.63 30.05 -1.09
CA HIS A 482 -16.44 30.22 -2.30
C HIS A 482 -17.54 31.27 -2.09
N LEU A 483 -18.37 31.11 -1.04
CA LEU A 483 -19.44 32.05 -0.67
C LEU A 483 -18.92 33.48 -0.52
N THR A 484 -17.82 33.67 0.21
CA THR A 484 -17.27 35.00 0.48
C THR A 484 -16.76 35.66 -0.81
N PHE A 485 -16.07 34.90 -1.68
CA PHE A 485 -15.60 35.41 -2.95
C PHE A 485 -16.74 35.84 -3.87
N ILE A 486 -17.76 34.99 -4.09
CA ILE A 486 -18.87 35.32 -5.01
C ILE A 486 -19.79 36.45 -4.48
N THR A 487 -19.90 36.65 -3.15
CA THR A 487 -20.76 37.71 -2.60
C THR A 487 -20.05 39.05 -2.37
N SER A 488 -18.71 39.06 -2.30
CA SER A 488 -17.96 40.29 -1.93
C SER A 488 -16.69 40.56 -2.75
N GLY A 489 -16.32 39.67 -3.68
CA GLY A 489 -15.08 39.75 -4.46
C GLY A 489 -13.80 39.46 -3.65
N VAL A 490 -13.92 39.12 -2.37
CA VAL A 490 -12.79 38.96 -1.46
C VAL A 490 -12.14 37.58 -1.61
N ASN A 491 -10.89 37.56 -2.06
CA ASN A 491 -10.04 36.38 -1.97
C ASN A 491 -9.51 36.20 -0.53
N LEU A 492 -10.09 35.25 0.22
CA LEU A 492 -9.64 34.91 1.57
C LEU A 492 -8.28 34.17 1.59
N ILE A 493 -7.88 33.52 0.50
CA ILE A 493 -6.63 32.74 0.41
C ILE A 493 -5.41 33.68 0.33
N GLU A 494 -5.52 34.77 -0.43
CA GLU A 494 -4.42 35.74 -0.62
C GLU A 494 -4.28 36.76 0.52
N LYS A 495 -5.35 37.02 1.28
CA LYS A 495 -5.35 38.00 2.39
C LYS A 495 -4.28 37.74 3.46
N GLN A 496 -3.72 36.53 3.54
CA GLN A 496 -2.67 36.17 4.49
C GLN A 496 -1.24 36.43 3.97
N LYS A 497 -1.04 36.63 2.66
CA LYS A 497 0.28 36.86 2.05
C LYS A 497 0.68 38.35 1.98
N ALA A 498 -0.22 39.29 2.31
CA ALA A 498 0.02 40.73 2.16
C ALA A 498 -0.43 41.55 3.39
N LYS A 499 0.45 42.43 3.89
CA LYS A 499 0.16 43.35 5.02
C LYS A 499 -0.83 44.48 4.69
N PHE A 500 -1.25 44.63 3.43
CA PHE A 500 -2.24 45.61 2.99
C PHE A 500 -3.20 44.96 1.97
N PRO A 501 -4.53 45.07 2.13
CA PRO A 501 -5.49 44.57 1.16
C PRO A 501 -5.55 45.50 -0.06
N LYS A 502 -4.87 45.15 -1.16
CA LYS A 502 -5.13 45.76 -2.46
C LYS A 502 -6.55 45.37 -2.90
N LEU A 503 -7.49 46.32 -2.83
CA LEU A 503 -8.91 46.10 -3.09
C LEU A 503 -9.24 46.04 -4.60
N ASN A 504 -8.37 45.42 -5.39
CA ASN A 504 -8.59 45.20 -6.81
C ASN A 504 -9.57 44.03 -7.00
N GLN A 505 -10.54 44.17 -7.91
CA GLN A 505 -11.46 43.09 -8.25
C GLN A 505 -10.71 41.99 -9.03
N ILE A 506 -10.37 40.90 -8.35
CA ILE A 506 -9.74 39.72 -8.93
C ILE A 506 -10.78 39.00 -9.80
N ARG A 507 -10.41 38.61 -11.03
CA ARG A 507 -11.33 37.86 -11.91
C ARG A 507 -11.58 36.46 -11.34
N PRO A 508 -12.79 35.87 -11.48
CA PRO A 508 -13.08 34.52 -11.01
C PRO A 508 -12.06 33.47 -11.44
N THR A 509 -11.59 33.49 -12.69
CA THR A 509 -10.52 32.60 -13.17
C THR A 509 -9.23 32.73 -12.37
N GLN A 510 -8.79 33.98 -12.09
CA GLN A 510 -7.57 34.25 -11.33
C GLN A 510 -7.67 33.75 -9.87
N PHE A 511 -8.85 33.85 -9.27
CA PHE A 511 -9.12 33.34 -7.92
C PHE A 511 -8.93 31.81 -7.85
N TYR A 512 -9.54 31.04 -8.77
CA TYR A 512 -9.36 29.58 -8.79
C TYR A 512 -7.94 29.17 -9.19
N GLN A 513 -7.29 29.86 -10.12
CA GLN A 513 -5.88 29.64 -10.48
C GLN A 513 -4.93 29.91 -9.30
N SER A 514 -5.21 30.93 -8.48
CA SER A 514 -4.46 31.21 -7.24
C SER A 514 -4.66 30.13 -6.18
N ALA A 515 -5.87 29.57 -6.05
CA ALA A 515 -6.15 28.43 -5.19
C ALA A 515 -5.38 27.16 -5.64
N VAL A 516 -5.43 26.83 -6.94
CA VAL A 516 -4.66 25.72 -7.54
C VAL A 516 -3.16 25.89 -7.26
N THR A 517 -2.62 27.09 -7.50
CA THR A 517 -1.20 27.40 -7.27
C THR A 517 -0.83 27.28 -5.79
N THR A 518 -1.71 27.69 -4.88
CA THR A 518 -1.48 27.62 -3.42
C THR A 518 -1.53 26.17 -2.90
N ALA A 519 -2.40 25.32 -3.44
CA ALA A 519 -2.38 23.88 -3.13
C ALA A 519 -1.13 23.18 -3.68
N LEU A 520 -0.70 23.49 -4.91
CA LEU A 520 0.55 22.97 -5.49
C LEU A 520 1.80 23.40 -4.71
N GLN A 521 1.75 24.53 -4.00
CA GLN A 521 2.79 24.96 -3.04
C GLN A 521 2.79 24.15 -1.74
N SER A 522 1.72 23.42 -1.41
CA SER A 522 1.65 22.57 -0.22
C SER A 522 2.58 21.36 -0.35
N PRO A 523 3.49 21.09 0.62
CA PRO A 523 4.33 19.90 0.59
C PRO A 523 3.51 18.64 0.93
N ASN A 524 2.76 18.68 2.03
CA ASN A 524 2.03 17.52 2.58
C ASN A 524 0.61 17.33 2.01
N GLY A 525 0.04 18.31 1.32
CA GLY A 525 -1.29 18.20 0.70
C GLY A 525 -2.47 18.60 1.58
N HIS A 526 -2.25 19.39 2.64
CA HIS A 526 -3.32 19.87 3.54
C HIS A 526 -4.35 20.82 2.90
N LEU A 527 -4.22 21.12 1.60
CA LEU A 527 -5.20 21.87 0.80
C LEU A 527 -5.75 21.04 -0.37
N ASP A 528 -5.34 19.78 -0.52
CA ASP A 528 -5.67 18.97 -1.69
C ASP A 528 -7.18 18.68 -1.76
N LEU A 529 -7.80 18.31 -0.65
CA LEU A 529 -9.24 18.03 -0.58
C LEU A 529 -10.08 19.33 -0.45
N PHE A 530 -9.62 20.33 0.31
CA PHE A 530 -10.16 21.69 0.25
C PHE A 530 -10.25 22.24 -1.20
N LEU A 531 -9.21 22.06 -2.03
CA LEU A 531 -9.21 22.54 -3.42
C LEU A 531 -10.22 21.78 -4.29
N ARG A 532 -10.31 20.45 -4.14
CA ARG A 532 -11.33 19.63 -4.83
C ARG A 532 -12.73 20.18 -4.58
N PHE A 533 -13.07 20.45 -3.31
CA PHE A 533 -14.35 21.06 -2.95
C PHE A 533 -14.53 22.48 -3.50
N LEU A 534 -13.51 23.34 -3.42
CA LEU A 534 -13.57 24.72 -3.91
C LEU A 534 -13.83 24.79 -5.43
N LEU A 535 -13.25 23.86 -6.19
CA LEU A 535 -13.47 23.73 -7.64
C LEU A 535 -14.80 23.07 -7.98
N GLY A 536 -15.21 22.01 -7.26
CA GLY A 536 -16.55 21.45 -7.44
C GLY A 536 -17.68 22.44 -7.13
N LEU A 537 -17.45 23.40 -6.21
CA LEU A 537 -18.36 24.49 -5.91
C LEU A 537 -18.43 25.58 -7.00
N SER A 538 -17.46 25.65 -7.92
CA SER A 538 -17.53 26.60 -9.05
C SER A 538 -18.48 26.17 -10.17
N LEU A 539 -18.93 24.91 -10.15
CA LEU A 539 -19.92 24.38 -11.10
C LEU A 539 -21.33 24.89 -10.81
N GLN A 540 -22.00 25.41 -11.86
CA GLN A 540 -23.37 25.91 -11.78
C GLN A 540 -24.39 24.82 -11.37
N THR A 541 -24.14 23.56 -11.74
CA THR A 541 -24.94 22.39 -11.28
C THR A 541 -24.93 22.30 -9.76
N ASN A 542 -23.75 22.38 -9.16
CA ASN A 542 -23.53 22.18 -7.73
C ASN A 542 -24.05 23.39 -6.94
N GLN A 543 -23.90 24.59 -7.50
CA GLN A 543 -24.54 25.81 -6.98
C GLN A 543 -26.07 25.75 -7.03
N SER A 544 -26.65 25.03 -8.01
CA SER A 544 -28.12 24.85 -8.10
C SER A 544 -28.69 23.92 -7.03
N LEU A 545 -27.90 22.96 -6.53
CA LEU A 545 -28.26 22.10 -5.40
C LEU A 545 -28.29 22.88 -4.07
N LEU A 546 -27.40 23.87 -3.92
CA LEU A 546 -27.34 24.80 -2.78
C LEU A 546 -28.28 26.01 -2.90
N ARG A 547 -29.24 25.99 -3.83
CA ARG A 547 -30.17 27.10 -4.09
C ARG A 547 -30.98 27.43 -2.83
N GLY A 548 -30.81 28.65 -2.32
CA GLY A 548 -31.41 29.13 -1.07
C GLY A 548 -30.35 29.60 -0.07
N LEU A 549 -29.31 28.79 0.15
CA LEU A 549 -28.06 29.22 0.79
C LEU A 549 -27.26 30.13 -0.17
N LEU A 550 -27.21 29.74 -1.44
CA LEU A 550 -26.71 30.55 -2.55
C LEU A 550 -27.84 31.37 -3.20
N THR A 551 -27.58 32.67 -3.38
CA THR A 551 -28.22 33.49 -4.41
C THR A 551 -27.58 33.16 -5.77
N GLN A 552 -28.39 32.80 -6.77
CA GLN A 552 -27.89 32.41 -8.09
C GLN A 552 -27.03 33.52 -8.71
N THR A 553 -25.72 33.28 -8.72
CA THR A 553 -24.71 34.10 -9.39
C THR A 553 -24.33 33.38 -10.69
N GLY A 554 -24.10 34.14 -11.76
CA GLY A 554 -23.74 33.59 -13.06
C GLY A 554 -22.30 33.08 -13.10
N SER A 555 -22.01 31.93 -12.47
CA SER A 555 -20.73 31.24 -12.65
C SER A 555 -20.59 30.86 -14.12
N SER A 556 -19.65 31.50 -14.84
CA SER A 556 -19.52 31.29 -16.27
C SER A 556 -18.85 29.95 -16.55
N SER A 557 -19.44 29.15 -17.46
CA SER A 557 -18.82 27.91 -17.96
C SER A 557 -17.37 28.15 -18.44
N GLN A 558 -17.14 29.32 -19.06
CA GLN A 558 -15.83 29.83 -19.44
C GLN A 558 -14.81 29.87 -18.28
N THR A 559 -15.18 30.36 -17.09
CA THR A 559 -14.27 30.39 -15.92
C THR A 559 -13.77 28.98 -15.57
N ASN A 560 -14.67 28.00 -15.62
CA ASN A 560 -14.36 26.61 -15.30
C ASN A 560 -13.51 25.95 -16.39
N GLN A 561 -13.77 26.25 -17.67
CA GLN A 561 -12.97 25.82 -18.81
C GLN A 561 -11.54 26.42 -18.79
N GLU A 562 -11.41 27.72 -18.51
CA GLU A 562 -10.12 28.40 -18.35
C GLU A 562 -9.32 27.83 -17.16
N THR A 563 -10.01 27.50 -16.06
CA THR A 563 -9.40 26.87 -14.87
C THR A 563 -8.96 25.43 -15.16
N ALA A 564 -9.79 24.63 -15.85
CA ALA A 564 -9.42 23.27 -16.26
C ALA A 564 -8.26 23.25 -17.27
N LYS A 565 -8.20 24.22 -18.19
CA LYS A 565 -7.05 24.42 -19.09
C LYS A 565 -5.78 24.71 -18.30
N PHE A 566 -5.82 25.62 -17.33
CA PHE A 566 -4.69 25.92 -16.44
C PHE A 566 -4.23 24.70 -15.63
N ILE A 567 -5.16 23.87 -15.15
CA ILE A 567 -4.81 22.62 -14.44
C ILE A 567 -4.09 21.64 -15.40
N LYS A 568 -4.53 21.50 -16.66
CA LYS A 568 -3.86 20.67 -17.68
C LYS A 568 -2.46 21.22 -18.04
N GLU A 569 -2.31 22.53 -18.10
CA GLU A 569 -1.00 23.20 -18.22
C GLU A 569 -0.11 22.85 -17.01
N LYS A 570 -0.63 22.92 -15.78
CA LYS A 570 0.13 22.54 -14.57
C LYS A 570 0.47 21.05 -14.49
N ILE A 571 -0.38 20.14 -14.93
CA ILE A 571 -0.04 18.71 -15.06
C ILE A 571 1.13 18.52 -16.04
N SER A 572 1.29 19.39 -17.04
CA SER A 572 2.39 19.32 -18.01
C SER A 572 3.76 19.74 -17.44
N GLU A 573 3.80 20.43 -16.29
CA GLU A 573 5.02 20.97 -15.66
C GLU A 573 5.80 19.93 -14.82
N ASN A 574 5.70 18.63 -15.15
CA ASN A 574 6.36 17.51 -14.45
C ASN A 574 6.11 17.50 -12.92
N LEU A 575 4.84 17.53 -12.50
CA LEU A 575 4.44 17.40 -11.09
C LEU A 575 4.83 16.04 -10.49
N SER A 576 4.99 15.98 -9.16
CA SER A 576 5.08 14.68 -8.45
C SER A 576 3.79 13.88 -8.62
N ALA A 577 3.87 12.56 -8.47
CA ALA A 577 2.74 11.66 -8.72
C ALA A 577 1.50 12.03 -7.87
N GLU A 578 1.71 12.38 -6.61
CA GLU A 578 0.67 12.75 -5.63
C GLU A 578 -0.01 14.07 -6.03
N LYS A 579 0.78 15.06 -6.47
CA LYS A 579 0.26 16.34 -6.96
C LYS A 579 -0.47 16.18 -8.29
N SER A 580 0.05 15.34 -9.19
CA SER A 580 -0.58 15.01 -10.47
C SER A 580 -1.93 14.31 -10.26
N ILE A 581 -1.99 13.26 -9.42
CA ILE A 581 -3.22 12.59 -8.99
C ILE A 581 -4.24 13.60 -8.43
N ASN A 582 -3.79 14.50 -7.53
CA ASN A 582 -4.68 15.54 -7.00
C ASN A 582 -5.24 16.45 -8.10
N MET A 583 -4.42 16.87 -9.08
CA MET A 583 -4.90 17.66 -10.22
C MET A 583 -5.91 16.91 -11.10
N PHE A 584 -5.77 15.59 -11.28
CA PHE A 584 -6.80 14.78 -11.95
C PHE A 584 -8.11 14.68 -11.14
N HIS A 585 -8.05 14.57 -9.81
CA HIS A 585 -9.25 14.70 -8.98
C HIS A 585 -9.88 16.10 -9.10
N CYS A 586 -9.09 17.18 -9.14
CA CYS A 586 -9.58 18.53 -9.39
C CYS A 586 -10.26 18.69 -10.77
N LEU A 587 -9.73 18.06 -11.83
CA LEU A 587 -10.38 18.01 -13.14
C LEU A 587 -11.71 17.23 -13.11
N ASN A 588 -11.76 16.12 -12.38
CA ASN A 588 -12.99 15.33 -12.20
C ASN A 588 -14.08 16.13 -11.44
N GLU A 589 -13.72 16.89 -10.40
CA GLU A 589 -14.67 17.77 -9.69
C GLU A 589 -15.14 18.95 -10.55
N LEU A 590 -14.37 19.37 -11.57
CA LEU A 590 -14.79 20.30 -12.63
C LEU A 590 -15.57 19.62 -13.77
N ASN A 591 -15.86 18.31 -13.67
CA ASN A 591 -16.44 17.46 -14.72
C ASN A 591 -15.62 17.38 -16.03
N ASP A 592 -14.35 17.82 -16.03
CA ASP A 592 -13.46 17.78 -17.19
C ASP A 592 -12.62 16.49 -17.23
N GLY A 593 -13.29 15.39 -17.56
CA GLY A 593 -12.63 14.11 -17.84
C GLY A 593 -12.01 14.00 -19.24
N SER A 594 -11.74 15.10 -19.97
CA SER A 594 -11.40 15.00 -21.41
C SER A 594 -10.13 14.19 -21.66
N LEU A 595 -9.07 14.51 -20.93
CA LEU A 595 -7.73 13.95 -21.08
C LEU A 595 -7.66 12.46 -20.68
N VAL A 596 -8.47 12.05 -19.70
CA VAL A 596 -8.63 10.64 -19.31
C VAL A 596 -9.41 9.86 -20.37
N LYS A 597 -10.51 10.44 -20.90
CA LYS A 597 -11.31 9.82 -21.97
C LYS A 597 -10.50 9.65 -23.26
N GLU A 598 -9.67 10.63 -23.59
CA GLU A 598 -8.76 10.62 -24.73
C GLU A 598 -7.79 9.42 -24.66
N ILE A 599 -7.05 9.27 -23.55
CA ILE A 599 -6.17 8.11 -23.34
C ILE A 599 -6.95 6.79 -23.33
N GLN A 600 -8.13 6.74 -22.70
CA GLN A 600 -8.98 5.53 -22.70
C GLN A 600 -9.49 5.16 -24.11
N GLN A 601 -9.72 6.13 -25.00
CA GLN A 601 -10.07 5.88 -26.40
C GLN A 601 -8.87 5.39 -27.21
N SER A 602 -7.68 5.97 -26.99
CA SER A 602 -6.44 5.52 -27.64
C SER A 602 -6.02 4.10 -27.20
N LEU A 603 -6.19 3.77 -25.91
CA LEU A 603 -6.03 2.41 -25.38
C LEU A 603 -7.00 1.42 -26.05
N ARG A 604 -8.31 1.73 -26.03
CA ARG A 604 -9.35 0.84 -26.60
C ARG A 604 -9.27 0.64 -28.11
N SER A 605 -8.64 1.56 -28.83
CA SER A 605 -8.46 1.47 -30.29
C SER A 605 -7.14 0.81 -30.70
N GLY A 606 -6.24 0.53 -29.76
CA GLY A 606 -4.90 -0.01 -30.04
C GLY A 606 -4.00 0.94 -30.84
N ARG A 607 -4.34 2.23 -30.92
CA ARG A 607 -3.65 3.26 -31.72
C ARG A 607 -2.70 4.13 -30.90
N LEU A 608 -2.21 3.62 -29.77
CA LEU A 608 -1.43 4.40 -28.82
C LEU A 608 0.03 4.53 -29.30
N SER A 609 0.25 5.44 -30.25
CA SER A 609 1.59 5.91 -30.64
C SER A 609 2.17 6.71 -29.46
N THR A 610 2.87 6.03 -28.56
CA THR A 610 3.37 6.64 -27.31
C THR A 610 4.38 7.74 -27.51
N ASP A 611 5.06 7.69 -28.65
CA ASP A 611 6.14 8.58 -29.02
C ASP A 611 5.61 9.99 -29.37
N GLU A 612 4.28 10.14 -29.49
CA GLU A 612 3.57 11.40 -29.73
C GLU A 612 2.86 11.96 -28.46
N LEU A 613 2.89 11.27 -27.31
CA LEU A 613 2.17 11.71 -26.12
C LEU A 613 2.83 12.92 -25.42
N SER A 614 2.03 13.95 -25.20
CA SER A 614 2.38 15.10 -24.36
C SER A 614 2.58 14.73 -22.89
N PRO A 615 3.30 15.56 -22.09
CA PRO A 615 3.48 15.33 -20.65
C PRO A 615 2.17 15.21 -19.87
N ALA A 616 1.09 15.88 -20.29
CA ALA A 616 -0.24 15.73 -19.68
C ALA A 616 -0.88 14.38 -20.02
N GLN A 617 -0.79 13.93 -21.27
CA GLN A 617 -1.26 12.61 -21.73
C GLN A 617 -0.51 11.46 -21.02
N TRP A 618 0.81 11.55 -20.88
CA TRP A 618 1.60 10.62 -20.05
C TRP A 618 1.14 10.62 -18.59
N SER A 619 0.92 11.79 -18.01
CA SER A 619 0.43 11.94 -16.64
C SER A 619 -0.97 11.33 -16.45
N ALA A 620 -1.82 11.40 -17.49
CA ALA A 620 -3.15 10.80 -17.49
C ALA A 620 -3.10 9.28 -17.62
N LEU A 621 -2.19 8.73 -18.43
CA LEU A 621 -1.91 7.29 -18.47
C LEU A 621 -1.43 6.80 -17.10
N ALA A 622 -0.48 7.49 -16.48
CA ALA A 622 -0.03 7.17 -15.12
C ALA A 622 -1.17 7.23 -14.09
N PHE A 623 -2.05 8.24 -14.15
CA PHE A 623 -3.23 8.35 -13.28
C PHE A 623 -4.24 7.19 -13.49
N ILE A 624 -4.47 6.77 -14.74
CA ILE A 624 -5.34 5.63 -15.07
C ILE A 624 -4.75 4.34 -14.48
N LEU A 625 -3.46 4.08 -14.70
CA LEU A 625 -2.80 2.86 -14.24
C LEU A 625 -2.69 2.81 -12.70
N LEU A 626 -2.36 3.93 -12.05
CA LEU A 626 -2.40 4.04 -10.58
C LEU A 626 -3.83 3.98 -9.99
N SER A 627 -4.86 4.01 -10.84
CA SER A 627 -6.27 3.82 -10.45
C SER A 627 -6.81 2.42 -10.77
N SER A 628 -5.98 1.53 -11.33
CA SER A 628 -6.32 0.17 -11.75
C SER A 628 -5.67 -0.84 -10.81
N GLU A 629 -6.42 -1.73 -10.16
CA GLU A 629 -5.83 -2.78 -9.33
C GLU A 629 -5.09 -3.84 -10.17
N GLU A 630 -5.60 -4.19 -11.36
CA GLU A 630 -5.01 -5.23 -12.23
C GLU A 630 -3.61 -4.85 -12.74
N ASP A 631 -3.41 -3.57 -13.13
CA ASP A 631 -2.13 -3.06 -13.62
C ASP A 631 -1.10 -2.83 -12.49
N LEU A 632 -1.53 -2.86 -11.22
CA LEU A 632 -0.64 -2.79 -10.06
C LEU A 632 -0.07 -4.15 -9.65
N GLU A 633 -0.78 -5.26 -9.84
CA GLU A 633 -0.15 -6.58 -9.61
C GLU A 633 0.89 -6.92 -10.70
N VAL A 634 0.56 -6.70 -11.99
CA VAL A 634 1.50 -6.96 -13.12
C VAL A 634 1.46 -5.83 -14.15
N PHE A 635 2.35 -4.84 -13.96
CA PHE A 635 2.65 -3.84 -14.96
C PHE A 635 3.59 -4.42 -16.03
N ASP A 636 3.20 -4.27 -17.29
CA ASP A 636 4.02 -4.62 -18.45
C ASP A 636 4.15 -3.38 -19.32
N LEU A 637 5.37 -2.85 -19.38
CA LEU A 637 5.68 -1.61 -20.09
C LEU A 637 5.39 -1.74 -21.59
N LYS A 638 5.51 -2.94 -22.18
CA LYS A 638 5.24 -3.19 -23.61
C LYS A 638 3.77 -3.13 -24.00
N LYS A 639 2.83 -3.25 -23.06
CA LYS A 639 1.40 -2.95 -23.31
C LYS A 639 1.17 -1.50 -23.75
N TYR A 640 2.13 -0.61 -23.47
CA TYR A 640 2.04 0.82 -23.76
C TYR A 640 3.20 1.27 -24.67
N SER A 641 4.46 1.10 -24.27
CA SER A 641 5.64 1.51 -25.04
C SER A 641 6.92 0.81 -24.59
N GLY A 642 7.59 0.09 -25.49
CA GLY A 642 8.95 -0.40 -25.28
C GLY A 642 10.02 0.70 -25.47
N SER A 643 10.08 1.68 -24.57
CA SER A 643 11.06 2.79 -24.59
C SER A 643 11.51 3.26 -23.22
N GLU A 644 12.73 3.82 -23.14
CA GLU A 644 13.28 4.46 -21.93
C GLU A 644 12.48 5.70 -21.51
N GLU A 645 12.09 6.57 -22.46
CA GLU A 645 11.23 7.72 -22.16
C GLU A 645 9.89 7.31 -21.52
N ALA A 646 9.28 6.20 -21.97
CA ALA A 646 8.06 5.68 -21.35
C ALA A 646 8.31 5.12 -19.94
N LEU A 647 9.43 4.41 -19.72
CA LEU A 647 9.86 3.99 -18.39
C LEU A 647 9.97 5.21 -17.46
N LEU A 648 10.66 6.27 -17.89
CA LEU A 648 10.86 7.49 -17.11
C LEU A 648 9.54 8.23 -16.82
N ARG A 649 8.58 8.19 -17.74
CA ARG A 649 7.23 8.74 -17.55
C ARG A 649 6.34 7.89 -16.64
N LEU A 650 6.57 6.58 -16.58
CA LEU A 650 5.77 5.62 -15.81
C LEU A 650 6.48 5.06 -14.55
N LEU A 651 7.61 5.65 -14.12
CA LEU A 651 8.25 5.35 -12.82
C LEU A 651 7.27 5.34 -11.63
N PRO A 652 6.25 6.23 -11.53
CA PRO A 652 5.25 6.14 -10.47
C PRO A 652 4.45 4.84 -10.48
N VAL A 653 4.15 4.29 -11.67
CA VAL A 653 3.47 3.00 -11.84
C VAL A 653 4.42 1.87 -11.44
N ILE A 654 5.63 1.82 -12.02
CA ILE A 654 6.67 0.82 -11.71
C ILE A 654 6.95 0.72 -10.21
N LYS A 655 6.95 1.87 -9.50
CA LYS A 655 7.12 1.94 -8.04
C LYS A 655 5.90 1.44 -7.26
N ALA A 656 4.69 1.69 -7.76
CA ALA A 656 3.44 1.27 -7.11
C ALA A 656 3.09 -0.19 -7.38
N SER A 657 3.53 -0.74 -8.52
CA SER A 657 3.27 -2.12 -8.94
C SER A 657 4.13 -3.14 -8.20
N ARG A 658 3.60 -4.35 -8.04
CA ARG A 658 4.30 -5.50 -7.44
C ARG A 658 5.26 -6.16 -8.42
N LYS A 659 4.81 -6.38 -9.67
CA LYS A 659 5.63 -6.91 -10.76
C LYS A 659 5.73 -5.90 -11.90
N SER A 660 6.94 -5.66 -12.38
CA SER A 660 7.23 -4.87 -13.57
C SER A 660 7.96 -5.69 -14.61
N ILE A 661 7.35 -5.82 -15.79
CA ILE A 661 7.94 -6.46 -16.98
C ILE A 661 8.43 -5.35 -17.91
N LEU A 662 9.75 -5.26 -18.08
CA LEU A 662 10.48 -4.22 -18.79
C LEU A 662 11.40 -4.82 -19.89
N ARG A 663 11.11 -6.07 -20.31
CA ARG A 663 11.94 -6.90 -21.19
C ARG A 663 11.98 -6.38 -22.62
N ASP A 664 13.18 -6.16 -23.17
CA ASP A 664 13.39 -5.63 -24.54
C ASP A 664 12.60 -4.31 -24.75
N CYS A 665 12.80 -3.36 -23.83
CA CYS A 665 12.22 -2.02 -23.86
C CYS A 665 13.26 -0.95 -24.26
N LYS A 666 14.40 -1.35 -24.85
CA LYS A 666 15.51 -0.48 -25.27
C LYS A 666 16.10 0.33 -24.11
N LEU A 667 16.13 -0.25 -22.91
CA LEU A 667 16.59 0.41 -21.69
C LEU A 667 18.11 0.43 -21.61
N SER A 668 18.65 1.47 -20.96
CA SER A 668 20.09 1.71 -20.79
C SER A 668 20.50 1.90 -19.32
N GLU A 669 21.76 2.28 -19.08
CA GLU A 669 22.26 2.74 -17.78
C GLU A 669 21.39 3.86 -17.15
N ARG A 670 20.85 4.79 -17.96
CA ARG A 670 19.96 5.88 -17.51
C ARG A 670 18.61 5.34 -16.96
N SER A 671 18.09 4.27 -17.56
CA SER A 671 16.96 3.53 -16.98
C SER A 671 17.34 2.87 -15.65
N CYS A 672 18.55 2.34 -15.53
CA CYS A 672 19.03 1.72 -14.29
C CYS A 672 19.19 2.73 -13.14
N GLU A 673 19.64 3.95 -13.41
CA GLU A 673 19.66 5.03 -12.40
C GLU A 673 18.25 5.32 -11.85
N ALA A 674 17.28 5.50 -12.76
CA ALA A 674 15.90 5.76 -12.39
C ALA A 674 15.25 4.60 -11.61
N LEU A 675 15.49 3.36 -12.02
CA LEU A 675 15.04 2.16 -11.30
C LEU A 675 15.75 1.99 -9.96
N SER A 676 17.01 2.39 -9.83
CA SER A 676 17.76 2.36 -8.56
C SER A 676 17.13 3.29 -7.52
N SER A 677 16.62 4.45 -7.94
CA SER A 677 15.82 5.35 -7.09
C SER A 677 14.50 4.71 -6.65
N VAL A 678 13.82 3.96 -7.52
CA VAL A 678 12.60 3.19 -7.18
C VAL A 678 12.90 2.06 -6.19
N LEU A 679 13.94 1.26 -6.45
CA LEU A 679 14.35 0.12 -5.63
C LEU A 679 14.84 0.54 -4.23
N SER A 680 15.46 1.71 -4.11
CA SER A 680 15.93 2.26 -2.82
C SER A 680 14.81 2.93 -2.00
N SER A 681 13.58 3.03 -2.54
CA SER A 681 12.51 3.83 -1.94
C SER A 681 11.56 3.00 -1.08
N LYS A 682 11.49 3.34 0.22
CA LYS A 682 10.57 2.74 1.22
C LYS A 682 9.09 2.64 0.81
N SER A 683 8.62 3.51 -0.07
CA SER A 683 7.25 3.48 -0.60
C SER A 683 7.08 2.64 -1.88
N SER A 684 8.09 1.83 -2.26
CA SER A 684 8.03 0.89 -3.37
C SER A 684 7.29 -0.41 -3.01
N SER A 685 6.36 -0.82 -3.86
CA SER A 685 5.70 -2.13 -3.80
C SER A 685 6.42 -3.21 -4.61
N LEU A 686 7.43 -2.84 -5.40
CA LEU A 686 8.09 -3.73 -6.35
C LEU A 686 8.71 -4.95 -5.64
N ARG A 687 8.43 -6.15 -6.16
CA ARG A 687 8.95 -7.45 -5.73
C ARG A 687 9.55 -8.23 -6.89
N ASP A 688 8.98 -8.10 -8.08
CA ASP A 688 9.42 -8.77 -9.29
C ASP A 688 9.83 -7.76 -10.37
N LEU A 689 11.06 -7.87 -10.87
CA LEU A 689 11.60 -7.01 -11.91
C LEU A 689 12.21 -7.84 -13.04
N ASP A 690 11.58 -7.85 -14.21
CA ASP A 690 12.15 -8.45 -15.43
C ASP A 690 12.70 -7.36 -16.36
N LEU A 691 14.03 -7.30 -16.43
CA LEU A 691 14.84 -6.38 -17.21
C LEU A 691 15.52 -7.05 -18.41
N SER A 692 15.21 -8.32 -18.69
CA SER A 692 15.87 -9.12 -19.72
C SER A 692 15.93 -8.45 -21.10
N ASN A 693 16.94 -8.78 -21.91
CA ASN A 693 17.10 -8.32 -23.28
C ASN A 693 17.24 -6.79 -23.43
N ASN A 694 17.86 -6.10 -22.48
CA ASN A 694 18.16 -4.66 -22.56
C ASN A 694 19.66 -4.40 -22.47
N ASP A 695 20.15 -3.33 -23.11
CA ASP A 695 21.58 -2.98 -23.17
C ASP A 695 22.02 -2.25 -21.89
N LEU A 696 21.99 -2.99 -20.77
CA LEU A 696 22.25 -2.44 -19.42
C LEU A 696 23.74 -2.46 -19.07
N GLN A 697 24.46 -3.48 -19.56
CA GLN A 697 25.89 -3.70 -19.35
C GLN A 697 26.28 -3.73 -17.85
N ASP A 698 27.58 -3.75 -17.55
CA ASP A 698 28.04 -3.78 -16.16
C ASP A 698 27.77 -2.47 -15.41
N SER A 699 27.65 -1.32 -16.11
CA SER A 699 27.38 -0.02 -15.48
C SER A 699 25.94 0.09 -14.96
N GLY A 700 24.94 -0.27 -15.77
CA GLY A 700 23.55 -0.34 -15.32
C GLY A 700 23.36 -1.34 -14.18
N VAL A 701 24.03 -2.49 -14.24
CA VAL A 701 24.01 -3.49 -13.16
C VAL A 701 24.67 -3.00 -11.88
N LYS A 702 25.75 -2.20 -11.95
CA LYS A 702 26.37 -1.58 -10.76
C LYS A 702 25.40 -0.62 -10.05
N LEU A 703 24.63 0.18 -10.79
CA LEU A 703 23.62 1.08 -10.20
C LEU A 703 22.54 0.29 -9.45
N LEU A 704 21.96 -0.73 -10.10
CA LEU A 704 20.98 -1.63 -9.46
C LEU A 704 21.58 -2.34 -8.23
N SER A 705 22.83 -2.79 -8.34
CA SER A 705 23.59 -3.44 -7.25
C SER A 705 23.89 -2.51 -6.07
N LEU A 706 23.85 -1.19 -6.23
CA LEU A 706 23.93 -0.23 -5.12
C LEU A 706 22.57 -0.09 -4.44
N ALA A 707 21.49 0.02 -5.22
CA ALA A 707 20.12 0.10 -4.69
C ALA A 707 19.72 -1.15 -3.89
N MET A 708 20.13 -2.35 -4.35
CA MET A 708 19.91 -3.62 -3.67
C MET A 708 20.61 -3.75 -2.30
N ARG A 709 21.51 -2.82 -1.93
CA ARG A 709 22.14 -2.75 -0.60
C ARG A 709 21.37 -1.84 0.37
N CYS A 710 20.35 -1.12 -0.11
CA CYS A 710 19.48 -0.33 0.75
C CYS A 710 18.57 -1.27 1.56
N PRO A 711 18.48 -1.15 2.90
CA PRO A 711 17.58 -1.97 3.71
C PRO A 711 16.08 -1.83 3.34
N GLU A 712 15.71 -0.74 2.67
CA GLU A 712 14.36 -0.52 2.13
C GLU A 712 14.10 -1.27 0.81
N CYS A 713 15.12 -1.91 0.21
CA CYS A 713 14.98 -2.67 -1.02
C CYS A 713 14.35 -4.04 -0.74
N GLN A 714 13.08 -4.18 -1.12
CA GLN A 714 12.28 -5.38 -0.87
C GLN A 714 12.16 -6.29 -2.11
N LEU A 715 13.08 -6.21 -3.07
CA LEU A 715 13.02 -6.99 -4.31
C LEU A 715 13.25 -8.48 -4.02
N GLU A 716 12.37 -9.35 -4.53
CA GLU A 716 12.39 -10.81 -4.34
C GLU A 716 12.81 -11.54 -5.63
N THR A 717 12.44 -11.04 -6.81
CA THR A 717 12.77 -11.63 -8.13
C THR A 717 13.44 -10.58 -9.03
N LEU A 718 14.60 -10.92 -9.60
CA LEU A 718 15.31 -10.10 -10.58
C LEU A 718 15.73 -10.94 -11.79
N SER A 719 15.24 -10.58 -12.98
CA SER A 719 15.66 -11.19 -14.24
C SER A 719 16.43 -10.19 -15.09
N LEU A 720 17.68 -10.54 -15.41
CA LEU A 720 18.65 -9.77 -16.17
C LEU A 720 19.17 -10.61 -17.37
N SER A 721 18.32 -11.50 -17.91
CA SER A 721 18.78 -12.46 -18.93
C SER A 721 19.12 -11.76 -20.23
N GLY A 722 20.31 -11.97 -20.78
CA GLY A 722 20.72 -11.35 -22.06
C GLY A 722 20.87 -9.83 -21.99
N CYS A 723 21.51 -9.31 -20.94
CA CYS A 723 21.71 -7.87 -20.70
C CYS A 723 23.17 -7.40 -20.93
N LEU A 724 23.96 -8.19 -21.65
CA LEU A 724 25.39 -7.97 -21.95
C LEU A 724 26.27 -7.76 -20.70
N ILE A 725 25.93 -8.46 -19.61
CA ILE A 725 26.63 -8.40 -18.32
C ILE A 725 27.88 -9.29 -18.38
N THR A 726 29.00 -8.81 -17.84
CA THR A 726 30.25 -9.57 -17.72
C THR A 726 30.51 -10.05 -16.28
N GLU A 727 31.72 -10.53 -16.02
CA GLU A 727 32.19 -10.87 -14.68
C GLU A 727 32.10 -9.68 -13.70
N GLU A 728 32.29 -8.44 -14.17
CA GLU A 728 32.33 -7.26 -13.29
C GLU A 728 30.95 -6.89 -12.71
N GLY A 729 29.90 -6.91 -13.54
CA GLY A 729 28.52 -6.73 -13.10
C GLY A 729 28.03 -7.90 -12.24
N CYS A 730 28.44 -9.13 -12.58
CA CYS A 730 28.09 -10.32 -11.78
C CYS A 730 28.77 -10.32 -10.40
N ALA A 731 30.03 -9.86 -10.29
CA ALA A 731 30.69 -9.63 -9.02
C ALA A 731 30.04 -8.49 -8.21
N SER A 732 29.58 -7.43 -8.89
CA SER A 732 28.85 -6.32 -8.27
C SER A 732 27.53 -6.79 -7.63
N LEU A 733 26.80 -7.68 -8.31
CA LEU A 733 25.60 -8.36 -7.79
C LEU A 733 25.92 -9.30 -6.63
N ALA A 734 26.95 -10.13 -6.72
CA ALA A 734 27.36 -11.02 -5.62
C ALA A 734 27.72 -10.22 -4.34
N SER A 735 28.35 -9.06 -4.49
CA SER A 735 28.64 -8.13 -3.40
C SER A 735 27.38 -7.46 -2.83
N ALA A 736 26.35 -7.23 -3.65
CA ALA A 736 25.05 -6.73 -3.18
C ALA A 736 24.25 -7.81 -2.42
N LEU A 737 24.22 -9.05 -2.92
CA LEU A 737 23.56 -10.19 -2.25
C LEU A 737 24.20 -10.55 -0.91
N SER A 738 25.51 -10.30 -0.75
CA SER A 738 26.24 -10.43 0.51
C SER A 738 25.94 -9.33 1.54
N SER A 739 25.10 -8.33 1.20
CA SER A 739 24.70 -7.27 2.12
C SER A 739 23.43 -7.70 2.89
N ASN A 740 23.45 -7.58 4.22
CA ASN A 740 22.33 -7.99 5.08
C ASN A 740 21.52 -6.76 5.54
N PRO A 741 20.20 -6.68 5.30
CA PRO A 741 19.35 -7.68 4.66
C PRO A 741 19.38 -7.61 3.12
N SER A 742 19.47 -8.77 2.48
CA SER A 742 19.05 -8.95 1.09
C SER A 742 17.74 -9.71 1.05
N HIS A 743 16.81 -9.25 0.21
CA HIS A 743 15.47 -9.83 0.08
C HIS A 743 15.33 -10.76 -1.14
N LEU A 744 16.36 -10.85 -2.00
CA LEU A 744 16.28 -11.54 -3.27
C LEU A 744 16.26 -13.08 -3.10
N ARG A 745 15.26 -13.71 -3.72
CA ARG A 745 15.02 -15.15 -3.79
C ARG A 745 15.36 -15.73 -5.15
N GLU A 746 14.96 -15.04 -6.22
CA GLU A 746 15.17 -15.48 -7.59
C GLU A 746 16.06 -14.50 -8.37
N LEU A 747 17.16 -15.00 -8.94
CA LEU A 747 18.05 -14.25 -9.83
C LEU A 747 18.27 -15.02 -11.14
N ASP A 748 17.93 -14.41 -12.27
CA ASP A 748 18.18 -14.98 -13.60
C ASP A 748 19.19 -14.12 -14.38
N LEU A 749 20.40 -14.68 -14.56
CA LEU A 749 21.54 -14.14 -15.29
C LEU A 749 21.79 -14.92 -16.60
N SER A 750 20.85 -15.76 -17.05
CA SER A 750 21.02 -16.57 -18.28
C SER A 750 21.36 -15.72 -19.50
N TYR A 751 22.15 -16.24 -20.43
CA TYR A 751 22.58 -15.55 -21.66
C TYR A 751 23.46 -14.30 -21.44
N ASN A 752 24.19 -14.25 -20.32
CA ASN A 752 25.27 -13.27 -20.07
C ASN A 752 26.65 -13.96 -20.04
N HIS A 753 27.71 -13.21 -19.74
CA HIS A 753 29.10 -13.69 -19.63
C HIS A 753 29.63 -13.58 -18.18
N PRO A 754 29.04 -14.30 -17.19
CA PRO A 754 29.35 -14.11 -15.78
C PRO A 754 30.75 -14.54 -15.33
N GLY A 755 31.53 -15.23 -16.18
CA GLY A 755 32.94 -15.54 -15.95
C GLY A 755 33.22 -16.26 -14.63
N GLU A 756 34.34 -15.91 -13.98
CA GLU A 756 34.73 -16.48 -12.68
C GLU A 756 33.80 -16.04 -11.55
N ALA A 757 33.02 -14.96 -11.70
CA ALA A 757 32.05 -14.51 -10.69
C ALA A 757 30.91 -15.52 -10.48
N VAL A 758 30.70 -16.49 -11.39
CA VAL A 758 29.88 -17.70 -11.14
C VAL A 758 30.32 -18.42 -9.87
N LYS A 759 31.63 -18.44 -9.55
CA LYS A 759 32.15 -19.08 -8.33
C LYS A 759 31.78 -18.30 -7.06
N LEU A 760 31.73 -16.97 -7.15
CA LEU A 760 31.28 -16.11 -6.04
C LEU A 760 29.78 -16.31 -5.78
N LEU A 761 28.96 -16.31 -6.83
CA LEU A 761 27.51 -16.53 -6.73
C LEU A 761 27.18 -17.94 -6.18
N ASN A 762 27.91 -18.98 -6.61
CA ASN A 762 27.76 -20.35 -6.07
C ASN A 762 28.34 -20.56 -4.67
N ALA A 763 29.26 -19.70 -4.22
CA ALA A 763 29.70 -19.68 -2.82
C ALA A 763 28.62 -19.06 -1.93
N GLY A 764 28.00 -17.95 -2.38
CA GLY A 764 26.89 -17.30 -1.71
C GLY A 764 25.65 -18.19 -1.52
N LEU A 765 25.31 -19.03 -2.51
CA LEU A 765 24.25 -20.06 -2.37
C LEU A 765 24.48 -21.08 -1.23
N LYS A 766 25.67 -21.10 -0.61
CA LYS A 766 26.01 -21.97 0.54
C LYS A 766 26.13 -21.18 1.84
N ASP A 767 26.02 -19.87 1.79
CA ASP A 767 26.04 -19.00 2.96
C ASP A 767 24.62 -18.92 3.55
N PRO A 768 24.38 -19.32 4.82
CA PRO A 768 23.06 -19.26 5.44
C PRO A 768 22.52 -17.83 5.63
N ASN A 769 23.31 -16.79 5.35
CA ASN A 769 22.86 -15.40 5.34
C ASN A 769 22.20 -15.00 4.00
N TRP A 770 22.45 -15.73 2.90
CA TRP A 770 21.80 -15.49 1.62
C TRP A 770 20.38 -16.08 1.62
N ARG A 771 19.41 -15.37 1.02
CA ARG A 771 18.00 -15.80 0.90
C ARG A 771 17.64 -16.28 -0.51
N LEU A 772 18.65 -16.56 -1.33
CA LEU A 772 18.50 -16.82 -2.76
C LEU A 772 18.08 -18.29 -3.01
N ASP A 773 16.77 -18.53 -3.02
CA ASP A 773 16.13 -19.82 -3.29
C ASP A 773 16.49 -20.40 -4.69
N SER A 774 16.67 -19.55 -5.71
CA SER A 774 16.99 -19.98 -7.08
C SER A 774 17.89 -18.98 -7.81
N LEU A 775 19.06 -19.46 -8.23
CA LEU A 775 19.94 -18.77 -9.17
C LEU A 775 19.95 -19.50 -10.51
N ARG A 776 19.66 -18.79 -11.59
CA ARG A 776 19.85 -19.27 -12.96
C ARG A 776 21.02 -18.51 -13.58
N TYR A 777 22.11 -19.21 -13.84
CA TYR A 777 23.11 -18.79 -14.80
C TYR A 777 23.23 -19.91 -15.84
N GLY A 778 23.34 -19.49 -17.09
CA GLY A 778 23.70 -20.34 -18.20
C GLY A 778 24.40 -19.40 -19.17
N GLU A 779 25.65 -19.70 -19.49
CA GLU A 779 26.31 -18.99 -20.57
C GLU A 779 25.47 -19.12 -21.84
N LEU A 780 25.57 -18.11 -22.71
CA LEU A 780 25.18 -18.23 -24.11
C LEU A 780 25.73 -19.55 -24.66
N TYR A 781 24.85 -20.56 -24.86
CA TYR A 781 25.27 -21.94 -25.17
C TYR A 781 26.24 -21.93 -26.35
N ASN A 782 27.55 -22.08 -26.07
CA ASN A 782 28.58 -22.18 -27.10
C ASN A 782 28.44 -23.54 -27.79
N ARG A 783 27.48 -23.61 -28.71
CA ARG A 783 27.18 -24.81 -29.48
C ARG A 783 28.42 -25.13 -30.28
N HIS A 784 29.07 -26.24 -29.92
CA HIS A 784 30.14 -26.84 -30.70
C HIS A 784 29.57 -27.21 -32.08
N LEU A 785 29.71 -26.30 -33.04
CA LEU A 785 29.04 -26.40 -34.32
C LEU A 785 29.56 -27.61 -35.10
N THR A 786 28.70 -28.60 -35.34
CA THR A 786 29.08 -29.75 -36.14
C THR A 786 28.91 -29.41 -37.62
N ILE A 787 29.99 -29.31 -38.38
CA ILE A 787 29.93 -29.13 -39.84
C ILE A 787 29.23 -30.32 -40.49
N ASP A 788 28.23 -30.07 -41.34
CA ASP A 788 27.61 -31.16 -42.08
C ASP A 788 28.37 -31.47 -43.38
N THR A 789 29.15 -32.54 -43.33
CA THR A 789 29.94 -33.11 -44.44
C THR A 789 29.14 -33.38 -45.70
N ASN A 790 27.81 -33.49 -45.62
CA ASN A 790 26.95 -33.67 -46.79
C ASN A 790 26.73 -32.37 -47.58
N THR A 791 26.85 -31.20 -46.95
CA THR A 791 26.66 -29.89 -47.61
C THR A 791 27.95 -29.34 -48.25
N VAL A 792 29.12 -29.72 -47.74
CA VAL A 792 30.44 -29.13 -48.07
C VAL A 792 30.77 -29.15 -49.56
N ASN A 793 31.05 -27.98 -50.16
CA ASN A 793 31.54 -27.91 -51.54
C ASN A 793 32.88 -28.65 -51.71
N LYS A 794 33.07 -29.36 -52.84
CA LYS A 794 34.28 -30.18 -53.09
C LYS A 794 35.61 -29.38 -53.10
N LYS A 795 35.59 -28.04 -53.20
CA LYS A 795 36.79 -27.17 -53.06
C LYS A 795 37.12 -26.78 -51.60
N LEU A 796 36.35 -27.22 -50.62
CA LEU A 796 36.62 -26.92 -49.20
C LEU A 796 37.27 -28.13 -48.52
N LYS A 797 38.45 -27.92 -47.94
CA LYS A 797 39.17 -28.93 -47.15
C LYS A 797 38.80 -28.80 -45.68
N LEU A 798 38.31 -29.89 -45.09
CA LEU A 798 38.16 -30.01 -43.64
C LEU A 798 39.48 -30.50 -43.01
N SER A 799 39.75 -30.02 -41.81
CA SER A 799 40.94 -30.30 -41.01
C SER A 799 40.64 -30.07 -39.52
N ASP A 800 41.59 -30.42 -38.64
CA ASP A 800 41.48 -30.26 -37.19
C ASP A 800 40.17 -30.84 -36.61
N SER A 801 39.99 -32.16 -36.75
CA SER A 801 38.75 -32.87 -36.34
C SER A 801 37.45 -32.28 -36.91
N ASN A 802 37.52 -31.70 -38.12
CA ASN A 802 36.47 -30.93 -38.79
C ASN A 802 36.10 -29.58 -38.15
N LYS A 803 36.87 -29.07 -37.19
CA LYS A 803 36.73 -27.68 -36.69
C LYS A 803 37.28 -26.63 -37.65
N LYS A 804 38.23 -26.97 -38.52
CA LYS A 804 38.90 -26.02 -39.42
C LYS A 804 38.62 -26.28 -40.90
N VAL A 805 38.11 -25.26 -41.58
CA VAL A 805 37.76 -25.26 -43.00
C VAL A 805 38.73 -24.36 -43.75
N THR A 806 39.25 -24.81 -44.89
CA THR A 806 40.12 -24.00 -45.78
C THR A 806 39.69 -24.15 -47.24
N TYR A 807 39.60 -23.05 -47.98
CA TYR A 807 39.31 -23.06 -49.42
C TYR A 807 40.58 -23.36 -50.22
N VAL A 808 40.55 -24.45 -50.99
CA VAL A 808 41.67 -24.99 -51.77
C VAL A 808 41.30 -25.15 -53.25
N GLU A 809 42.30 -25.34 -54.11
CA GLU A 809 42.10 -25.52 -55.55
C GLU A 809 41.70 -26.96 -55.91
N GLU A 810 42.28 -27.95 -55.20
CA GLU A 810 42.06 -29.38 -55.42
C GLU A 810 40.67 -29.85 -54.96
N LEU A 811 39.96 -30.55 -55.85
CA LEU A 811 38.65 -31.15 -55.54
C LEU A 811 38.78 -32.35 -54.60
N HIS A 812 38.32 -32.18 -53.36
CA HIS A 812 38.32 -33.20 -52.33
C HIS A 812 37.16 -34.20 -52.51
N SER A 813 37.45 -35.48 -52.26
CA SER A 813 36.58 -36.62 -52.54
C SER A 813 35.49 -36.85 -51.49
N TYR A 814 34.54 -35.91 -51.38
CA TYR A 814 33.30 -36.15 -50.61
C TYR A 814 32.27 -36.94 -51.45
N PRO A 815 31.51 -37.88 -50.84
CA PRO A 815 30.40 -38.56 -51.52
C PRO A 815 29.36 -37.57 -52.07
N ASP A 816 28.79 -37.84 -53.23
CA ASP A 816 27.74 -36.99 -53.78
C ASP A 816 26.43 -37.10 -52.97
N HIS A 817 25.76 -35.96 -52.81
CA HIS A 817 24.56 -35.80 -51.97
C HIS A 817 23.59 -34.82 -52.63
N SER A 818 22.31 -34.84 -52.24
CA SER A 818 21.32 -33.84 -52.69
C SER A 818 21.75 -32.43 -52.29
N ASP A 819 22.11 -32.28 -51.02
CA ASP A 819 22.23 -30.99 -50.33
C ASP A 819 23.63 -30.36 -50.43
N ARG A 820 24.54 -31.02 -51.15
CA ARG A 820 25.91 -30.55 -51.38
C ARG A 820 25.89 -29.27 -52.21
N PHE A 821 26.60 -28.23 -51.76
CA PHE A 821 26.81 -27.02 -52.57
C PHE A 821 27.74 -27.34 -53.74
N TYR A 822 27.27 -27.18 -54.99
CA TYR A 822 28.09 -27.43 -56.18
C TYR A 822 28.69 -26.17 -56.81
N GLY A 823 27.92 -25.09 -56.94
CA GLY A 823 28.36 -23.86 -57.62
C GLY A 823 29.31 -22.99 -56.80
N TRP A 824 28.93 -22.71 -55.55
CA TRP A 824 29.67 -21.81 -54.66
C TRP A 824 30.41 -22.57 -53.55
N SER A 825 31.60 -22.09 -53.18
CA SER A 825 32.44 -22.64 -52.10
C SER A 825 31.83 -22.36 -50.72
N GLN A 826 30.83 -23.15 -50.33
CA GLN A 826 30.04 -22.99 -49.10
C GLN A 826 29.78 -24.32 -48.38
N LEU A 827 29.35 -24.22 -47.12
CA LEU A 827 28.80 -25.33 -46.31
C LEU A 827 27.80 -24.81 -45.26
N LEU A 828 27.03 -25.73 -44.67
CA LEU A 828 26.27 -25.52 -43.42
C LEU A 828 26.77 -26.45 -42.30
N CYS A 829 26.47 -26.06 -41.07
CA CYS A 829 26.46 -26.94 -39.91
C CYS A 829 25.17 -27.77 -39.85
N ARG A 830 25.24 -28.92 -39.17
CA ARG A 830 24.16 -29.91 -39.05
C ARG A 830 23.04 -29.48 -38.11
N ASP A 831 23.39 -28.74 -37.06
CA ASP A 831 22.50 -28.42 -35.96
C ASP A 831 21.58 -27.25 -36.31
N GLY A 832 20.28 -27.54 -36.50
CA GLY A 832 19.25 -26.52 -36.65
C GLY A 832 19.00 -25.78 -35.34
N LEU A 833 19.16 -24.46 -35.37
CA LEU A 833 18.96 -23.55 -34.24
C LEU A 833 17.49 -23.10 -34.21
N THR A 834 16.81 -23.41 -33.11
CA THR A 834 15.41 -23.05 -32.82
C THR A 834 15.25 -22.37 -31.45
N ALA A 835 16.37 -22.00 -30.83
CA ALA A 835 16.47 -21.39 -29.51
C ALA A 835 17.58 -20.33 -29.49
N ARG A 836 17.80 -19.71 -28.33
CA ARG A 836 18.92 -18.80 -28.11
C ARG A 836 20.26 -19.50 -28.24
N CYS A 837 21.08 -19.07 -29.19
CA CYS A 837 22.34 -19.74 -29.56
C CYS A 837 23.45 -18.72 -29.79
N TYR A 838 24.68 -19.14 -29.51
CA TYR A 838 25.89 -18.34 -29.70
C TYR A 838 27.04 -19.23 -30.18
N TRP A 839 27.92 -18.67 -30.99
CA TRP A 839 29.18 -19.29 -31.36
C TRP A 839 30.18 -18.23 -31.81
N GLU A 840 31.46 -18.57 -31.70
CA GLU A 840 32.57 -17.75 -32.18
C GLU A 840 33.36 -18.47 -33.27
N VAL A 841 33.90 -17.70 -34.21
CA VAL A 841 34.83 -18.21 -35.22
C VAL A 841 36.02 -17.29 -35.42
N GLU A 842 37.18 -17.91 -35.59
CA GLU A 842 38.39 -17.25 -36.09
C GLU A 842 38.47 -17.43 -37.60
N TRP A 843 38.82 -16.37 -38.32
CA TRP A 843 38.76 -16.33 -39.78
C TRP A 843 40.00 -15.68 -40.40
N LYS A 844 40.27 -16.00 -41.68
CA LYS A 844 41.36 -15.39 -42.45
C LYS A 844 41.01 -15.30 -43.94
N GLY A 845 41.48 -14.25 -44.62
CA GLY A 845 41.32 -14.05 -46.05
C GLY A 845 40.01 -13.32 -46.36
N LYS A 846 39.10 -14.00 -47.07
CA LYS A 846 37.77 -13.46 -47.40
C LYS A 846 36.68 -14.51 -47.25
N VAL A 847 35.94 -14.42 -46.15
CA VAL A 847 34.93 -15.39 -45.71
C VAL A 847 33.57 -14.74 -45.50
N HIS A 848 32.53 -15.57 -45.49
CA HIS A 848 31.15 -15.21 -45.19
C HIS A 848 30.70 -16.04 -44.00
N VAL A 849 30.49 -15.39 -42.86
CA VAL A 849 29.94 -16.00 -41.63
C VAL A 849 28.44 -15.77 -41.66
N SER A 850 27.66 -16.84 -41.75
CA SER A 850 26.26 -16.76 -42.19
C SER A 850 25.32 -17.59 -41.32
N VAL A 851 24.03 -17.26 -41.41
CA VAL A 851 22.92 -18.01 -40.83
C VAL A 851 21.85 -18.15 -41.92
N SER A 852 21.31 -19.36 -42.13
CA SER A 852 20.38 -19.63 -43.24
C SER A 852 19.37 -20.72 -42.91
N SER A 853 18.14 -20.62 -43.43
CA SER A 853 17.19 -21.73 -43.34
C SER A 853 17.58 -22.87 -44.30
N SER A 854 16.97 -24.04 -44.12
CA SER A 854 17.18 -25.20 -45.01
C SER A 854 16.90 -24.89 -46.49
N GLY A 855 16.00 -23.94 -46.79
CA GLY A 855 15.49 -23.62 -48.12
C GLY A 855 16.47 -22.96 -49.11
N ILE A 856 17.67 -22.53 -48.69
CA ILE A 856 18.68 -22.00 -49.63
C ILE A 856 19.07 -23.05 -50.68
N LYS A 857 19.18 -22.64 -51.94
CA LYS A 857 19.49 -23.55 -53.07
C LYS A 857 20.96 -23.95 -53.07
N ARG A 858 21.22 -25.22 -53.42
CA ARG A 858 22.57 -25.85 -53.38
C ARG A 858 23.21 -26.05 -54.75
N ARG A 859 22.42 -25.92 -55.82
CA ARG A 859 22.79 -26.22 -57.21
C ARG A 859 22.40 -25.03 -58.11
N GLY A 860 23.38 -24.52 -58.84
CA GLY A 860 23.28 -23.29 -59.64
C GLY A 860 24.48 -22.38 -59.41
N ASP A 861 24.66 -21.44 -60.32
CA ASP A 861 25.68 -20.38 -60.35
C ASP A 861 25.11 -18.99 -59.99
N ARG A 862 23.80 -18.91 -59.75
CA ARG A 862 23.07 -17.67 -59.44
C ARG A 862 23.20 -17.26 -57.97
N GLY A 863 22.88 -15.99 -57.69
CA GLY A 863 22.94 -15.41 -56.35
C GLY A 863 21.96 -16.04 -55.35
N ASP A 864 20.87 -16.64 -55.81
CA ASP A 864 19.92 -17.38 -54.96
C ASP A 864 20.52 -18.65 -54.31
N CYS A 865 21.74 -19.03 -54.71
CA CYS A 865 22.54 -20.09 -54.13
C CYS A 865 23.68 -19.60 -53.20
N LEU A 866 23.88 -18.28 -53.04
CA LEU A 866 24.98 -17.68 -52.24
C LEU A 866 24.44 -16.98 -50.98
N PHE A 867 25.07 -17.19 -49.82
CA PHE A 867 24.66 -16.57 -48.56
C PHE A 867 24.60 -15.02 -48.65
N GLY A 868 23.53 -14.43 -48.13
CA GLY A 868 23.27 -12.99 -48.13
C GLY A 868 22.70 -12.43 -49.44
N LEU A 869 22.78 -13.16 -50.56
CA LEU A 869 22.17 -12.79 -51.86
C LEU A 869 20.76 -13.37 -52.05
N ASN A 870 20.10 -13.77 -50.96
CA ASN A 870 18.74 -14.29 -50.94
C ASN A 870 18.05 -13.99 -49.60
N SER A 871 16.72 -14.15 -49.56
CA SER A 871 15.88 -13.97 -48.37
C SER A 871 16.01 -15.10 -47.34
N HIS A 872 16.58 -16.26 -47.69
CA HIS A 872 16.77 -17.40 -46.79
C HIS A 872 18.07 -17.34 -46.00
N SER A 873 18.85 -16.27 -46.09
CA SER A 873 20.15 -16.14 -45.40
C SER A 873 20.54 -14.72 -45.04
N TRP A 874 21.27 -14.61 -43.94
CA TRP A 874 21.90 -13.40 -43.42
C TRP A 874 23.40 -13.67 -43.28
N SER A 875 24.26 -12.76 -43.75
CA SER A 875 25.70 -13.01 -43.82
C SER A 875 26.53 -11.79 -43.42
N LEU A 876 27.56 -12.02 -42.60
CA LEU A 876 28.67 -11.10 -42.38
C LEU A 876 29.83 -11.52 -43.31
N SER A 877 30.08 -10.72 -44.34
CA SER A 877 31.31 -10.80 -45.15
C SER A 877 32.47 -10.17 -44.35
N CYS A 878 33.48 -10.99 -44.07
CA CYS A 878 34.70 -10.61 -43.37
C CYS A 878 35.88 -10.68 -44.36
N SER A 879 36.69 -9.62 -44.45
CA SER A 879 37.78 -9.52 -45.42
C SER A 879 38.99 -8.82 -44.81
N ASP A 880 40.19 -9.40 -44.98
CA ASP A 880 41.44 -8.83 -44.47
C ASP A 880 41.66 -7.39 -45.00
N ASP A 881 41.41 -7.16 -46.31
CA ASP A 881 41.61 -5.85 -46.97
C ASP A 881 40.43 -4.87 -46.87
N LEU A 882 39.19 -5.37 -46.70
CA LEU A 882 37.95 -4.59 -46.86
C LEU A 882 37.08 -4.50 -45.60
N GLY A 883 37.50 -5.13 -44.49
CA GLY A 883 36.77 -5.11 -43.24
C GLY A 883 35.46 -5.90 -43.26
N TYR A 884 34.46 -5.35 -42.56
CA TYR A 884 33.19 -6.01 -42.26
C TYR A 884 32.04 -5.38 -43.07
N SER A 885 31.32 -6.20 -43.83
CA SER A 885 30.06 -5.78 -44.47
C SER A 885 29.01 -6.88 -44.37
N VAL A 886 27.75 -6.47 -44.22
CA VAL A 886 26.61 -7.34 -43.93
C VAL A 886 25.70 -7.43 -45.15
N TRP A 887 25.17 -8.62 -45.39
CA TRP A 887 24.40 -8.98 -46.57
C TRP A 887 23.13 -9.75 -46.21
N HIS A 888 22.00 -9.30 -46.76
CA HIS A 888 20.73 -10.02 -46.73
C HIS A 888 19.88 -9.56 -47.93
N ASP A 889 19.14 -10.49 -48.57
CA ASP A 889 18.25 -10.18 -49.70
C ASP A 889 18.95 -9.36 -50.82
N GLY A 890 20.23 -9.65 -51.08
CA GLY A 890 21.04 -8.96 -52.09
C GLY A 890 21.52 -7.55 -51.73
N LYS A 891 21.15 -7.02 -50.55
CA LYS A 891 21.52 -5.68 -50.08
C LYS A 891 22.76 -5.74 -49.21
N GLN A 892 23.77 -4.92 -49.53
CA GLN A 892 24.99 -4.77 -48.73
C GLN A 892 24.89 -3.54 -47.81
N THR A 893 25.38 -3.67 -46.57
CA THR A 893 25.65 -2.55 -45.66
C THR A 893 27.08 -2.65 -45.13
N PHE A 894 27.85 -1.57 -45.16
CA PHE A 894 29.22 -1.55 -44.64
C PHE A 894 29.24 -1.20 -43.14
N SER A 895 30.10 -1.86 -42.36
CA SER A 895 30.36 -1.53 -40.96
C SER A 895 31.69 -0.78 -40.86
N SER A 896 31.72 0.37 -40.19
CA SER A 896 32.88 1.26 -40.07
C SER A 896 33.91 0.82 -39.01
N SER A 897 34.08 -0.50 -38.83
CA SER A 897 34.89 -1.11 -37.78
C SER A 897 36.24 -1.65 -38.30
N SER A 898 37.29 -1.53 -37.49
CA SER A 898 38.66 -1.93 -37.89
C SER A 898 38.88 -3.45 -37.91
N THR A 899 39.77 -3.91 -38.79
CA THR A 899 40.17 -5.32 -38.96
C THR A 899 41.13 -5.86 -37.89
N SER A 900 41.37 -5.14 -36.81
CA SER A 900 42.39 -5.46 -35.79
C SER A 900 42.11 -6.72 -34.94
N SER A 901 41.06 -7.48 -35.25
CA SER A 901 40.80 -8.81 -34.70
C SER A 901 40.16 -9.69 -35.77
N HIS A 902 40.70 -10.89 -35.92
CA HIS A 902 40.28 -11.94 -36.85
C HIS A 902 39.24 -12.89 -36.23
N ARG A 903 38.51 -12.45 -35.21
CA ARG A 903 37.53 -13.27 -34.47
C ARG A 903 36.19 -12.56 -34.37
N VAL A 904 35.13 -13.27 -34.74
CA VAL A 904 33.74 -12.77 -34.72
C VAL A 904 32.83 -13.72 -33.97
N ALA A 905 31.83 -13.15 -33.30
CA ALA A 905 30.75 -13.87 -32.63
C ALA A 905 29.43 -13.66 -33.36
N VAL A 906 28.56 -14.66 -33.29
CA VAL A 906 27.18 -14.60 -33.78
C VAL A 906 26.23 -14.98 -32.66
N TYR A 907 25.18 -14.17 -32.46
CA TYR A 907 24.08 -14.44 -31.54
C TYR A 907 22.77 -14.57 -32.32
N VAL A 908 21.98 -15.59 -32.00
CA VAL A 908 20.63 -15.81 -32.54
C VAL A 908 19.65 -15.91 -31.38
N ASP A 909 18.65 -15.05 -31.33
CA ASP A 909 17.49 -15.17 -30.45
C ASP A 909 16.27 -15.63 -31.27
N TYR A 910 16.22 -16.95 -31.52
CA TYR A 910 15.22 -17.52 -32.45
C TYR A 910 13.76 -17.17 -32.09
N PRO A 911 13.31 -17.25 -30.82
CA PRO A 911 11.94 -16.89 -30.45
C PRO A 911 11.57 -15.40 -30.61
N VAL A 912 12.56 -14.51 -30.56
CA VAL A 912 12.36 -13.04 -30.68
C VAL A 912 12.53 -12.58 -32.13
N GLY A 913 13.27 -13.33 -32.95
CA GLY A 913 13.55 -12.98 -34.34
C GLY A 913 14.82 -12.13 -34.53
N THR A 914 15.77 -12.18 -33.59
CA THR A 914 16.97 -11.34 -33.61
C THR A 914 18.23 -12.14 -34.00
N LEU A 915 19.07 -11.56 -34.86
CA LEU A 915 20.39 -12.08 -35.22
C LEU A 915 21.43 -10.96 -35.17
N SER A 916 22.39 -11.07 -34.26
CA SER A 916 23.45 -10.08 -34.04
C SER A 916 24.83 -10.64 -34.37
N PHE A 917 25.67 -9.80 -34.97
CA PHE A 917 27.07 -10.07 -35.26
C PHE A 917 27.95 -9.13 -34.43
N PHE A 918 29.03 -9.67 -33.85
CA PHE A 918 30.00 -8.92 -33.04
C PHE A 918 31.43 -9.23 -33.47
N ARG A 919 32.33 -8.26 -33.29
CA ARG A 919 33.78 -8.46 -33.32
C ARG A 919 34.27 -8.76 -31.91
N VAL A 920 35.02 -9.84 -31.74
CA VAL A 920 35.59 -10.24 -30.44
C VAL A 920 36.95 -9.56 -30.26
N SER A 921 37.18 -8.92 -29.12
CA SER A 921 38.43 -8.22 -28.81
C SER A 921 38.83 -8.47 -27.36
N GLY A 922 39.67 -9.48 -27.11
CA GLY A 922 39.90 -9.98 -25.77
C GLY A 922 38.61 -10.57 -25.19
N HIS A 923 38.17 -10.07 -24.04
CA HIS A 923 36.90 -10.45 -23.42
C HIS A 923 35.71 -9.54 -23.83
N SER A 924 35.92 -8.55 -24.70
CA SER A 924 34.88 -7.60 -25.10
C SER A 924 34.24 -7.96 -26.44
N LEU A 925 32.90 -7.98 -26.48
CA LEU A 925 32.10 -8.06 -27.70
C LEU A 925 31.78 -6.65 -28.20
N ILE A 926 32.13 -6.36 -29.46
CA ILE A 926 31.90 -5.06 -30.09
C ILE A 926 30.86 -5.24 -31.20
N PRO A 927 29.64 -4.66 -31.09
CA PRO A 927 28.59 -4.85 -32.08
C PRO A 927 29.01 -4.44 -33.50
N LEU A 928 28.69 -5.29 -34.49
CA LEU A 928 28.88 -5.01 -35.91
C LEU A 928 27.55 -4.68 -36.60
N HIS A 929 26.51 -5.49 -36.35
CA HIS A 929 25.16 -5.33 -36.90
C HIS A 929 24.14 -6.22 -36.18
N THR A 930 22.86 -5.84 -36.23
CA THR A 930 21.73 -6.66 -35.76
C THR A 930 20.61 -6.65 -36.79
N PHE A 931 20.21 -7.84 -37.26
CA PHE A 931 18.99 -8.06 -38.02
C PHE A 931 17.82 -8.41 -37.08
N ASN A 932 16.63 -7.96 -37.44
CA ASN A 932 15.36 -8.41 -36.86
C ASN A 932 14.47 -8.98 -37.98
N ALA A 933 14.07 -10.25 -37.88
CA ALA A 933 13.29 -10.98 -38.88
C ALA A 933 12.53 -12.16 -38.23
N THR A 934 11.30 -12.41 -38.66
CA THR A 934 10.49 -13.53 -38.15
C THR A 934 11.01 -14.87 -38.69
N PHE A 935 11.59 -15.70 -37.83
CA PHE A 935 12.11 -17.02 -38.22
C PHE A 935 11.00 -18.10 -38.12
N THR A 936 10.70 -18.75 -39.23
CA THR A 936 9.64 -19.79 -39.34
C THR A 936 10.19 -21.21 -39.52
N GLU A 937 11.47 -21.36 -39.86
CA GLU A 937 12.17 -22.62 -40.06
C GLU A 937 13.47 -22.63 -39.24
N PRO A 938 13.95 -23.79 -38.76
CA PRO A 938 15.25 -23.89 -38.08
C PRO A 938 16.37 -23.24 -38.87
N LEU A 939 17.21 -22.46 -38.17
CA LEU A 939 18.32 -21.74 -38.76
C LEU A 939 19.63 -22.53 -38.63
N TYR A 940 20.40 -22.61 -39.69
CA TYR A 940 21.67 -23.34 -39.73
C TYR A 940 22.83 -22.35 -39.92
N PRO A 941 23.86 -22.39 -39.05
CA PRO A 941 25.10 -21.66 -39.28
C PRO A 941 25.78 -22.13 -40.58
N GLY A 942 26.34 -21.18 -41.33
CA GLY A 942 26.93 -21.42 -42.63
C GLY A 942 28.21 -20.64 -42.84
N PHE A 943 29.10 -21.20 -43.66
CA PHE A 943 30.38 -20.58 -43.99
C PHE A 943 30.61 -20.61 -45.50
N GLY A 944 30.90 -19.44 -46.07
CA GLY A 944 31.23 -19.25 -47.49
C GLY A 944 32.64 -18.67 -47.68
N PHE A 945 33.28 -18.98 -48.80
CA PHE A 945 34.68 -18.64 -49.06
C PHE A 945 34.83 -18.05 -50.46
N SER A 946 35.48 -16.89 -50.59
CA SER A 946 35.59 -16.17 -51.87
C SER A 946 37.01 -15.82 -52.33
N LEU A 947 38.03 -16.13 -51.53
CA LEU A 947 39.45 -16.01 -51.89
C LEU A 947 40.20 -17.30 -51.54
N LEU A 948 41.04 -17.81 -52.46
CA LEU A 948 41.80 -19.05 -52.26
C LEU A 948 42.69 -18.95 -50.99
N GLY A 949 42.81 -20.03 -50.23
CA GLY A 949 43.57 -20.05 -48.97
C GLY A 949 42.86 -19.40 -47.78
N SER A 950 41.66 -18.82 -47.96
CA SER A 950 40.83 -18.35 -46.84
C SER A 950 40.41 -19.51 -45.95
N SER A 951 40.32 -19.27 -44.64
CA SER A 951 39.98 -20.31 -43.66
C SER A 951 39.06 -19.81 -42.55
N VAL A 952 38.27 -20.73 -41.98
CA VAL A 952 37.47 -20.54 -40.76
C VAL A 952 37.84 -21.64 -39.77
N LEU A 953 38.00 -21.28 -38.50
CA LEU A 953 38.17 -22.18 -37.35
C LEU A 953 37.00 -21.96 -36.38
N LEU A 954 36.37 -23.06 -35.96
CA LEU A 954 35.32 -23.08 -34.94
C LEU A 954 35.94 -23.13 -33.54
N CYS A 955 35.57 -22.17 -32.68
CA CYS A 955 36.13 -22.01 -31.32
C CYS A 955 35.52 -23.00 -30.31
#